data_AF-A0A6G7X2M2-F1
#
_entry.id   AF-A0A6G7X2M2-F1
#
_cell.length_a   1.000
_cell.length_b   1.000
_cell.length_c   1.000
_cell.angle_alpha   90.00
_cell.angle_beta   90.00
_cell.angle_gamma   90.00
#
_symmetry.space_group_name_H-M   'P 1'
#
loop_
_entity.id
_entity.type
_entity.pdbx_description
1 polymer ?
#
loop_
_entity_poly.entity_id
_entity_poly.type
_entity_poly.pdbx_seq_one_letter_code
_entity_poly.pdbx_strand_id
1 'polypeptide(L)'
;MITTGKDIDVFSISDNKIATLGFAGGLYKRELMNEHYVQLKLNYTRYFEFARGSYINYQNKRYTIREESLPEEKSIFEYIYTLKFEAIEMFFQDFVLFYTMQDLHEAQWELTGTPQQFLQIALICINDYFGLTEESDKWKMGVCPTMTPILISFDSQNTFDGLTEIAEKFGAEWWLDYENKTLNLGYYEHGEEIELERDAALTDIKRSNNNSADYCTRLFAFGSTRNIPTNYRATESGSLVDAIVQRRLRLPVSNGDFIDAFPNMKPNEIIHGVKKFDHIFPQRTGEITELRIDDTQKDANGNPWLVFYFKDSALNFNSDYILPGLTLSVTFGDNSWLSGRTFELKYHDSTQEFEIINNQDIPNLTIPNDLLKPRLGDNYVLFNFDISLVGNQYVGEAEQQLLEEATQWHQSVLEDNATYECPVNPVWAYHNELSMSLGQKVKLVSDILREGSRSSRVFGYQKSLETYDDTYTIGDKPRYSRLRTIDKSIETNREIADLQHVEAMRVANGALRNVRALNYLREALENSTVIEGGLILTTLIRLGHMQGAVWKENAGINGINRGENDVAIWSGGTLDQAINAANDPTLIEDIAQFVVTHLGKLIANEVYLRGKFESNKNGYRIVIDPVDRSLKLVGSDNSVLSKWSFGESGSILSLDYNNNNTRLLASGLESSHENRFTQVSYAGMSVSEFDESNKLIRGFQASIPSDNDILEVILRKLPKSDWGLKPSQLWLNNGKLDITPEESI
;
A
#
# COMPACT_ATOMS: atom_id res chain seq x y z
N MET A 1 -23.39 15.01 45.56
CA MET A 1 -24.46 13.99 45.61
C MET A 1 -24.59 13.51 44.17
N ILE A 2 -24.14 12.31 43.83
CA ILE A 2 -24.21 11.80 42.45
C ILE A 2 -25.67 11.44 42.20
N THR A 3 -26.32 12.14 41.28
CA THR A 3 -27.67 11.80 40.83
C THR A 3 -27.55 10.50 40.05
N THR A 4 -27.78 9.35 40.70
CA THR A 4 -27.90 8.08 39.98
C THR A 4 -29.04 8.25 38.97
N GLY A 5 -28.73 8.16 37.67
CA GLY A 5 -29.74 8.28 36.63
C GLY A 5 -30.86 7.24 36.82
N LYS A 6 -32.04 7.51 36.25
CA LYS A 6 -33.17 6.56 36.23
C LYS A 6 -32.93 5.44 35.22
N ASP A 7 -33.15 4.18 35.57
CA ASP A 7 -32.98 3.06 34.64
C ASP A 7 -33.53 3.34 33.21
N ILE A 8 -32.78 2.93 32.19
CA ILE A 8 -33.14 3.12 30.78
C ILE A 8 -33.86 1.87 30.27
N ASP A 9 -35.08 2.06 29.76
CA ASP A 9 -35.83 0.99 29.13
C ASP A 9 -35.38 0.79 27.67
N VAL A 10 -35.14 -0.48 27.32
CA VAL A 10 -34.85 -0.92 25.96
C VAL A 10 -36.10 -1.54 25.36
N PHE A 11 -36.44 -1.10 24.15
CA PHE A 11 -37.59 -1.57 23.39
C PHE A 11 -37.12 -2.32 22.15
N SER A 12 -37.87 -3.33 21.73
CA SER A 12 -37.68 -3.94 20.42
C SER A 12 -38.20 -3.03 19.30
N ILE A 13 -37.88 -3.37 18.06
CA ILE A 13 -38.42 -2.66 16.88
C ILE A 13 -39.96 -2.65 16.81
N SER A 14 -40.62 -3.58 17.52
CA SER A 14 -42.09 -3.65 17.64
C SER A 14 -42.63 -2.95 18.89
N ASP A 15 -41.86 -2.03 19.47
CA ASP A 15 -42.21 -1.21 20.65
C ASP A 15 -42.49 -1.99 21.95
N ASN A 16 -42.10 -3.26 22.00
CA ASN A 16 -42.19 -4.06 23.23
C ASN A 16 -40.98 -3.78 24.11
N LYS A 17 -41.19 -3.48 25.40
CA LYS A 17 -40.10 -3.38 26.37
C LYS A 17 -39.43 -4.75 26.54
N ILE A 18 -38.13 -4.85 26.26
CA ILE A 18 -37.35 -6.10 26.29
C ILE A 18 -36.31 -6.15 27.40
N ALA A 19 -35.85 -4.99 27.89
CA ALA A 19 -34.92 -4.90 29.01
C ALA A 19 -35.06 -3.56 29.75
N THR A 20 -34.54 -3.52 30.97
CA THR A 20 -34.30 -2.29 31.73
C THR A 20 -32.83 -2.33 32.15
N LEU A 21 -32.07 -1.32 31.71
CA LEU A 21 -30.65 -1.19 31.97
C LEU A 21 -30.45 -0.19 33.11
N GLY A 22 -29.86 -0.65 34.20
CA GLY A 22 -29.39 0.24 35.26
C GLY A 22 -28.20 1.08 34.76
N PHE A 23 -28.08 2.31 35.25
CA PHE A 23 -26.90 3.13 34.98
C PHE A 23 -25.66 2.52 35.68
N ALA A 24 -24.82 1.85 34.89
CA ALA A 24 -23.54 1.31 35.31
C ALA A 24 -22.48 1.60 34.23
N GLY A 25 -22.15 2.86 34.05
CA GLY A 25 -21.23 3.37 33.04
C GLY A 25 -21.91 3.51 31.67
N GLY A 26 -22.23 4.75 31.31
CA GLY A 26 -22.79 5.08 30.00
C GLY A 26 -22.30 6.41 29.48
N LEU A 27 -22.34 6.55 28.16
CA LEU A 27 -21.78 7.67 27.43
C LEU A 27 -22.76 8.19 26.38
N TYR A 28 -22.91 9.50 26.27
CA TYR A 28 -23.54 10.13 25.12
C TYR A 28 -22.47 10.83 24.28
N LYS A 29 -22.25 10.34 23.05
CA LYS A 29 -21.27 10.89 22.12
C LYS A 29 -21.98 11.50 20.93
N ARG A 30 -21.58 12.72 20.55
CA ARG A 30 -22.04 13.38 19.33
C ARG A 30 -20.92 14.21 18.74
N GLU A 31 -20.68 14.06 17.46
CA GLU A 31 -19.71 14.80 16.69
C GLU A 31 -20.29 15.12 15.31
N LEU A 32 -20.18 16.37 14.90
CA LEU A 32 -20.78 16.88 13.67
C LEU A 32 -20.23 16.11 12.46
N MET A 33 -21.14 15.61 11.61
CA MET A 33 -20.81 14.81 10.42
C MET A 33 -19.99 13.56 10.72
N ASN A 34 -19.98 13.04 11.95
CA ASN A 34 -19.17 11.87 12.31
C ASN A 34 -20.02 10.85 13.08
N GLU A 35 -19.96 10.84 14.40
CA GLU A 35 -20.69 9.87 15.22
C GLU A 35 -21.81 10.53 16.02
N HIS A 36 -22.92 9.82 16.22
CA HIS A 36 -23.97 10.25 17.16
C HIS A 36 -24.66 9.04 17.80
N TYR A 37 -24.35 8.79 19.07
CA TYR A 37 -24.85 7.60 19.77
C TYR A 37 -24.88 7.74 21.29
N VAL A 38 -25.67 6.88 21.92
CA VAL A 38 -25.64 6.58 23.34
C VAL A 38 -25.05 5.18 23.50
N GLN A 39 -23.99 5.05 24.29
CA GLN A 39 -23.36 3.78 24.60
C GLN A 39 -23.62 3.40 26.05
N LEU A 40 -24.00 2.15 26.27
CA LEU A 40 -24.28 1.60 27.59
C LEU A 40 -23.44 0.34 27.81
N LYS A 41 -22.84 0.22 29.00
CA LYS A 41 -22.16 -1.00 29.45
C LYS A 41 -23.02 -1.70 30.50
N LEU A 42 -23.13 -3.01 30.39
CA LEU A 42 -23.98 -3.82 31.26
C LEU A 42 -23.50 -5.27 31.33
N ASN A 43 -23.73 -5.89 32.48
CA ASN A 43 -23.38 -7.28 32.73
C ASN A 43 -24.67 -8.12 32.85
N TYR A 44 -24.69 -9.25 32.16
CA TYR A 44 -25.79 -10.21 32.21
C TYR A 44 -25.29 -11.57 32.69
N THR A 45 -26.13 -12.28 33.44
CA THR A 45 -25.81 -13.62 33.93
C THR A 45 -26.14 -14.73 32.92
N ARG A 46 -26.74 -14.38 31.78
CA ARG A 46 -27.13 -15.27 30.68
C ARG A 46 -27.02 -14.53 29.37
N TYR A 47 -26.67 -15.25 28.30
CA TYR A 47 -26.68 -14.73 26.95
C TYR A 47 -28.07 -14.17 26.60
N PHE A 48 -28.09 -12.93 26.12
CA PHE A 48 -29.24 -12.21 25.59
C PHE A 48 -28.84 -11.50 24.28
N GLU A 49 -29.66 -11.60 23.25
CA GLU A 49 -29.36 -11.01 21.95
C GLU A 49 -30.15 -9.71 21.77
N PHE A 50 -29.42 -8.59 21.66
CA PHE A 50 -30.01 -7.30 21.34
C PHE A 50 -30.00 -7.10 19.82
N ALA A 51 -31.14 -7.39 19.18
CA ALA A 51 -31.27 -7.31 17.73
C ALA A 51 -31.14 -5.88 17.20
N ARG A 52 -30.62 -5.74 15.96
CA ARG A 52 -30.70 -4.51 15.18
C ARG A 52 -32.14 -3.99 15.15
N GLY A 53 -32.30 -2.67 15.33
CA GLY A 53 -33.62 -2.04 15.45
C GLY A 53 -34.17 -1.94 16.88
N SER A 54 -33.56 -2.63 17.86
CA SER A 54 -33.86 -2.36 19.28
C SER A 54 -33.40 -0.95 19.64
N TYR A 55 -34.15 -0.25 20.48
CA TYR A 55 -33.93 1.17 20.73
C TYR A 55 -34.12 1.58 22.18
N ILE A 56 -33.58 2.74 22.52
CA ILE A 56 -33.81 3.46 23.77
C ILE A 56 -34.33 4.88 23.48
N ASN A 57 -35.03 5.45 24.46
CA ASN A 57 -35.39 6.87 24.43
C ASN A 57 -34.50 7.63 25.41
N TYR A 58 -33.70 8.56 24.89
CA TYR A 58 -32.81 9.41 25.68
C TYR A 58 -32.98 10.89 25.27
N GLN A 59 -33.21 11.77 26.24
CA GLN A 59 -33.47 13.20 26.01
C GLN A 59 -34.55 13.47 24.94
N ASN A 60 -35.69 12.75 25.04
CA ASN A 60 -36.81 12.82 24.08
C ASN A 60 -36.44 12.45 22.63
N LYS A 61 -35.34 11.71 22.42
CA LYS A 61 -34.92 11.19 21.12
C LYS A 61 -34.75 9.68 21.15
N ARG A 62 -35.04 9.04 20.03
CA ARG A 62 -34.84 7.60 19.82
C ARG A 62 -33.41 7.34 19.33
N TYR A 63 -32.72 6.42 19.99
CA TYR A 63 -31.42 5.89 19.58
C TYR A 63 -31.55 4.39 19.40
N THR A 64 -31.03 3.85 18.29
CA THR A 64 -31.34 2.50 17.82
C THR A 64 -30.06 1.72 17.54
N ILE A 65 -30.03 0.44 17.88
CA ILE A 65 -28.94 -0.46 17.52
C ILE A 65 -28.91 -0.61 15.99
N ARG A 66 -27.87 -0.07 15.35
CA ARG A 66 -27.63 -0.20 13.90
C ARG A 66 -26.82 -1.46 13.58
N GLU A 67 -25.80 -1.74 14.38
CA GLU A 67 -24.92 -2.91 14.20
C GLU A 67 -25.07 -3.88 15.39
N GLU A 68 -25.05 -5.17 15.10
CA GLU A 68 -25.16 -6.21 16.12
C GLU A 68 -23.92 -6.19 17.03
N SER A 69 -24.13 -6.12 18.35
CA SER A 69 -23.06 -6.22 19.34
C SER A 69 -23.11 -7.58 20.02
N LEU A 70 -22.09 -8.41 19.79
CA LEU A 70 -21.89 -9.65 20.54
C LEU A 70 -21.29 -9.33 21.93
N PRO A 71 -21.70 -10.04 23.00
CA PRO A 71 -21.09 -9.87 24.32
C PRO A 71 -19.69 -10.47 24.42
N GLU A 72 -18.89 -9.95 25.34
CA GLU A 72 -17.68 -10.59 25.82
C GLU A 72 -18.05 -11.60 26.93
N GLU A 73 -17.72 -12.88 26.75
CA GLU A 73 -17.89 -13.91 27.79
C GLU A 73 -16.72 -13.82 28.79
N LYS A 74 -16.98 -13.33 30.01
CA LYS A 74 -15.97 -13.28 31.08
C LYS A 74 -15.90 -14.55 31.91
N SER A 75 -17.02 -15.26 32.02
CA SER A 75 -17.12 -16.57 32.69
C SER A 75 -18.39 -17.30 32.26
N ILE A 76 -18.54 -18.56 32.69
CA ILE A 76 -19.74 -19.39 32.46
C ILE A 76 -21.07 -18.76 32.95
N PHE A 77 -21.02 -17.70 33.75
CA PHE A 77 -22.19 -16.98 34.27
C PHE A 77 -22.11 -15.46 34.10
N GLU A 78 -21.18 -14.92 33.30
CA GLU A 78 -21.03 -13.46 33.16
C GLU A 78 -20.69 -13.06 31.72
N TYR A 79 -21.59 -12.28 31.13
CA TYR A 79 -21.46 -11.67 29.82
C TYR A 79 -21.43 -10.15 29.97
N ILE A 80 -20.46 -9.50 29.33
CA ILE A 80 -20.33 -8.04 29.31
C ILE A 80 -20.74 -7.54 27.92
N TYR A 81 -21.70 -6.62 27.89
CA TYR A 81 -22.14 -5.95 26.68
C TYR A 81 -21.66 -4.50 26.67
N THR A 82 -21.21 -4.04 25.50
CA THR A 82 -21.03 -2.61 25.19
C THR A 82 -21.98 -2.28 24.05
N LEU A 83 -23.21 -1.88 24.38
CA LEU A 83 -24.25 -1.61 23.39
C LEU A 83 -24.13 -0.17 22.88
N LYS A 84 -24.14 -0.01 21.55
CA LYS A 84 -24.14 1.28 20.87
C LYS A 84 -25.50 1.54 20.23
N PHE A 85 -26.25 2.49 20.79
CA PHE A 85 -27.53 2.95 20.25
C PHE A 85 -27.30 4.24 19.45
N GLU A 86 -27.43 4.17 18.14
CA GLU A 86 -27.08 5.25 17.21
C GLU A 86 -28.29 6.11 16.82
N ALA A 87 -28.06 7.38 16.53
CA ALA A 87 -29.08 8.30 16.07
C ALA A 87 -29.49 8.02 14.61
N ILE A 88 -30.63 8.58 14.18
CA ILE A 88 -31.22 8.31 12.86
C ILE A 88 -30.28 8.59 11.68
N GLU A 89 -29.48 9.66 11.76
CA GLU A 89 -28.54 10.01 10.70
C GLU A 89 -27.43 8.97 10.51
N MET A 90 -27.12 8.14 11.51
CA MET A 90 -26.10 7.10 11.37
C MET A 90 -26.56 5.99 10.40
N PHE A 91 -27.88 5.78 10.29
CA PHE A 91 -28.47 4.86 9.31
C PHE A 91 -28.37 5.39 7.87
N PHE A 92 -27.99 6.65 7.65
CA PHE A 92 -27.69 7.15 6.30
C PHE A 92 -26.48 6.43 5.67
N GLN A 93 -25.69 5.70 6.47
CA GLN A 93 -24.62 4.83 6.02
C GLN A 93 -25.13 3.51 5.39
N ASP A 94 -26.38 3.15 5.64
CA ASP A 94 -26.96 1.85 5.27
C ASP A 94 -27.66 1.86 3.90
N PHE A 95 -27.78 3.02 3.25
CA PHE A 95 -28.41 3.14 1.93
C PHE A 95 -27.70 4.12 1.00
N VAL A 96 -27.75 3.79 -0.29
CA VAL A 96 -27.07 4.52 -1.38
C VAL A 96 -27.75 5.87 -1.63
N LEU A 97 -26.95 6.89 -1.95
CA LEU A 97 -27.44 8.16 -2.46
C LEU A 97 -27.76 8.02 -3.95
N PHE A 98 -29.00 7.64 -4.27
CA PHE A 98 -29.45 7.52 -5.64
C PHE A 98 -29.78 8.88 -6.26
N TYR A 99 -29.48 9.06 -7.53
CA TYR A 99 -30.11 10.11 -8.32
C TYR A 99 -31.55 9.70 -8.63
N THR A 100 -32.51 10.40 -8.03
CA THR A 100 -33.95 10.09 -8.11
C THR A 100 -34.78 11.14 -8.85
N MET A 101 -34.12 12.11 -9.50
CA MET A 101 -34.82 13.15 -10.26
C MET A 101 -35.21 12.63 -11.65
N GLN A 102 -36.28 13.20 -12.22
CA GLN A 102 -36.71 12.92 -13.60
C GLN A 102 -37.03 11.44 -13.86
N ASP A 103 -37.60 10.75 -12.86
CA ASP A 103 -37.96 9.32 -12.92
C ASP A 103 -36.76 8.37 -13.17
N LEU A 104 -35.53 8.84 -12.93
CA LEU A 104 -34.31 8.04 -12.97
C LEU A 104 -33.99 7.46 -11.58
N HIS A 105 -33.21 6.38 -11.54
CA HIS A 105 -32.77 5.74 -10.29
C HIS A 105 -31.36 5.19 -10.46
N GLU A 106 -30.38 6.11 -10.47
CA GLU A 106 -28.99 5.78 -10.78
C GLU A 106 -28.12 5.79 -9.52
N ALA A 107 -27.35 4.72 -9.31
CA ALA A 107 -26.38 4.61 -8.22
C ALA A 107 -25.06 5.33 -8.55
N GLN A 108 -24.74 5.45 -9.83
CA GLN A 108 -23.57 6.16 -10.35
C GLN A 108 -24.05 7.33 -11.20
N TRP A 109 -23.70 8.55 -10.78
CA TRP A 109 -24.21 9.75 -11.41
C TRP A 109 -23.29 10.94 -11.13
N GLU A 110 -23.33 11.91 -12.03
CA GLU A 110 -22.67 13.19 -11.84
C GLU A 110 -23.67 14.31 -12.11
N LEU A 111 -23.53 15.40 -11.38
CA LEU A 111 -24.43 16.54 -11.50
C LEU A 111 -23.62 17.83 -11.32
N THR A 112 -23.74 18.75 -12.26
CA THR A 112 -23.41 20.15 -12.03
C THR A 112 -24.61 20.82 -11.37
N GLY A 113 -24.57 20.97 -10.05
CA GLY A 113 -25.74 21.34 -9.26
C GLY A 113 -25.44 22.36 -8.16
N THR A 114 -26.48 23.05 -7.71
CA THR A 114 -26.47 23.92 -6.52
C THR A 114 -26.59 23.12 -5.23
N PRO A 115 -26.20 23.67 -4.07
CA PRO A 115 -26.39 23.02 -2.77
C PRO A 115 -27.83 22.51 -2.54
N GLN A 116 -28.82 23.30 -2.96
CA GLN A 116 -30.24 22.99 -2.84
C GLN A 116 -30.63 21.74 -3.64
N GLN A 117 -30.14 21.61 -4.88
CA GLN A 117 -30.44 20.44 -5.72
C GLN A 117 -29.87 19.17 -5.10
N PHE A 118 -28.64 19.21 -4.59
CA PHE A 118 -28.01 18.08 -3.92
C PHE A 118 -28.73 17.68 -2.63
N LEU A 119 -29.08 18.65 -1.77
CA LEU A 119 -29.85 18.37 -0.54
C LEU A 119 -31.23 17.78 -0.85
N GLN A 120 -31.87 18.24 -1.92
CA GLN A 120 -33.18 17.71 -2.34
C GLN A 120 -33.08 16.23 -2.71
N ILE A 121 -32.03 15.81 -3.43
CA ILE A 121 -31.79 14.40 -3.78
C ILE A 121 -31.59 13.57 -2.51
N ALA A 122 -30.76 14.05 -1.57
CA ALA A 122 -30.53 13.36 -0.30
C ALA A 122 -31.79 13.23 0.55
N LEU A 123 -32.60 14.29 0.64
CA LEU A 123 -33.86 14.29 1.37
C LEU A 123 -34.86 13.26 0.82
N ILE A 124 -34.93 13.08 -0.50
CA ILE A 124 -35.76 12.04 -1.11
C ILE A 124 -35.27 10.67 -0.66
N CYS A 125 -33.97 10.39 -0.81
CA CYS A 125 -33.39 9.10 -0.39
C CYS A 125 -33.64 8.81 1.10
N ILE A 126 -33.47 9.82 1.97
CA ILE A 126 -33.72 9.71 3.42
C ILE A 126 -35.20 9.38 3.67
N ASN A 127 -36.11 10.19 3.14
CA ASN A 127 -37.54 10.01 3.41
C ASN A 127 -38.07 8.68 2.86
N ASP A 128 -37.59 8.25 1.70
CA ASP A 128 -37.95 6.97 1.09
C ASP A 128 -37.43 5.79 1.92
N TYR A 129 -36.18 5.84 2.38
CA TYR A 129 -35.59 4.76 3.20
C TYR A 129 -36.35 4.54 4.52
N PHE A 130 -36.75 5.62 5.19
CA PHE A 130 -37.52 5.53 6.44
C PHE A 130 -39.03 5.39 6.21
N GLY A 131 -39.50 5.32 4.96
CA GLY A 131 -40.91 5.18 4.63
C GLY A 131 -41.78 6.34 5.12
N LEU A 132 -41.24 7.57 5.13
CA LEU A 132 -41.92 8.75 5.64
C LEU A 132 -42.86 9.32 4.56
N THR A 133 -44.14 8.92 4.62
CA THR A 133 -45.14 9.31 3.61
C THR A 133 -45.91 10.59 3.98
N GLU A 134 -46.15 10.83 5.26
CA GLU A 134 -46.89 11.99 5.75
C GLU A 134 -46.02 13.26 5.76
N GLU A 135 -46.54 14.37 5.25
CA GLU A 135 -45.80 15.65 5.16
C GLU A 135 -45.40 16.24 6.52
N SER A 136 -46.09 15.87 7.61
CA SER A 136 -45.69 16.24 8.97
C SER A 136 -44.50 15.44 9.51
N ASP A 137 -44.20 14.30 8.87
CA ASP A 137 -43.18 13.36 9.33
C ASP A 137 -41.91 13.37 8.51
N LYS A 138 -41.99 13.82 7.25
CA LYS A 138 -40.82 13.97 6.37
C LYS A 138 -39.80 14.96 6.90
N TRP A 139 -38.53 14.63 6.69
CA TRP A 139 -37.43 15.57 6.75
C TRP A 139 -37.54 16.56 5.59
N LYS A 140 -37.25 17.83 5.89
CA LYS A 140 -37.35 18.94 4.92
C LYS A 140 -36.02 19.68 4.82
N MET A 141 -35.88 20.47 3.77
CA MET A 141 -34.71 21.35 3.65
C MET A 141 -34.80 22.49 4.67
N GLY A 142 -33.74 22.67 5.44
CA GLY A 142 -33.60 23.78 6.39
C GLY A 142 -32.72 24.89 5.83
N VAL A 143 -31.78 25.36 6.64
CA VAL A 143 -30.73 26.30 6.23
C VAL A 143 -29.94 25.68 5.08
N CYS A 144 -29.76 26.42 3.99
CA CYS A 144 -28.96 25.99 2.85
C CYS A 144 -28.44 27.23 2.08
N PRO A 145 -27.11 27.42 1.93
CA PRO A 145 -26.55 28.61 1.29
C PRO A 145 -26.81 28.63 -0.22
N THR A 146 -26.93 29.82 -0.80
CA THR A 146 -26.97 29.99 -2.26
C THR A 146 -25.54 30.11 -2.78
N MET A 147 -25.10 29.14 -3.58
CA MET A 147 -23.74 29.08 -4.13
C MET A 147 -23.79 28.72 -5.62
N THR A 148 -22.72 29.03 -6.34
CA THR A 148 -22.57 28.65 -7.76
C THR A 148 -22.58 27.13 -7.91
N PRO A 149 -23.20 26.58 -8.98
CA PRO A 149 -23.18 25.16 -9.23
C PRO A 149 -21.75 24.61 -9.38
N ILE A 150 -21.51 23.41 -8.85
CA ILE A 150 -20.25 22.68 -9.05
C ILE A 150 -20.57 21.25 -9.48
N LEU A 151 -19.66 20.66 -10.27
CA LEU A 151 -19.75 19.26 -10.67
C LEU A 151 -19.30 18.38 -9.50
N ILE A 152 -20.19 17.49 -9.05
CA ILE A 152 -19.87 16.43 -8.09
C ILE A 152 -20.28 15.09 -8.70
N SER A 153 -19.40 14.10 -8.60
CA SER A 153 -19.60 12.74 -9.13
C SER A 153 -19.73 11.75 -7.98
N PHE A 154 -20.74 10.89 -8.05
CA PHE A 154 -21.07 9.88 -7.06
C PHE A 154 -20.95 8.50 -7.72
N ASP A 155 -20.30 7.57 -7.05
CA ASP A 155 -20.20 6.16 -7.47
C ASP A 155 -20.65 5.25 -6.34
N SER A 156 -21.95 4.92 -6.33
CA SER A 156 -22.57 3.95 -5.43
C SER A 156 -22.32 4.20 -3.93
N GLN A 157 -22.05 5.45 -3.54
CA GLN A 157 -21.76 5.81 -2.16
C GLN A 157 -23.02 5.93 -1.30
N ASN A 158 -22.88 5.70 0.02
CA ASN A 158 -24.01 5.84 0.93
C ASN A 158 -24.38 7.32 1.13
N THR A 159 -25.60 7.55 1.62
CA THR A 159 -26.16 8.90 1.77
C THR A 159 -25.41 9.75 2.80
N PHE A 160 -24.84 9.14 3.84
CA PHE A 160 -24.02 9.84 4.84
C PHE A 160 -22.72 10.38 4.23
N ASP A 161 -21.98 9.53 3.51
CA ASP A 161 -20.76 9.90 2.79
C ASP A 161 -21.07 10.92 1.69
N GLY A 162 -22.16 10.71 0.93
CA GLY A 162 -22.57 11.62 -0.13
C GLY A 162 -22.92 13.02 0.40
N LEU A 163 -23.67 13.13 1.51
CA LEU A 163 -23.96 14.41 2.17
C LEU A 163 -22.69 15.10 2.67
N THR A 164 -21.74 14.33 3.17
CA THR A 164 -20.47 14.87 3.63
C THR A 164 -19.63 15.38 2.46
N GLU A 165 -19.54 14.65 1.36
CA GLU A 165 -18.86 15.12 0.15
C GLU A 165 -19.51 16.39 -0.41
N ILE A 166 -20.85 16.45 -0.45
CA ILE A 166 -21.57 17.68 -0.81
C ILE A 166 -21.12 18.84 0.08
N ALA A 167 -21.14 18.65 1.40
CA ALA A 167 -20.73 19.68 2.34
C ALA A 167 -19.26 20.12 2.14
N GLU A 168 -18.32 19.18 2.00
CA GLU A 168 -16.91 19.48 1.74
C GLU A 168 -16.70 20.28 0.44
N LYS A 169 -17.37 19.88 -0.64
CA LYS A 169 -17.25 20.53 -1.96
C LYS A 169 -17.77 21.97 -1.95
N PHE A 170 -18.76 22.26 -1.12
CA PHE A 170 -19.29 23.61 -0.90
C PHE A 170 -18.64 24.35 0.28
N GLY A 171 -17.64 23.76 0.96
CA GLY A 171 -17.02 24.36 2.14
C GLY A 171 -17.99 24.58 3.30
N ALA A 172 -18.98 23.70 3.44
CA ALA A 172 -20.07 23.75 4.41
C ALA A 172 -20.07 22.50 5.31
N GLU A 173 -21.06 22.42 6.18
CA GLU A 173 -21.33 21.31 7.10
C GLU A 173 -22.80 20.93 7.01
N TRP A 174 -23.15 19.68 7.33
CA TRP A 174 -24.54 19.26 7.38
C TRP A 174 -24.95 18.79 8.78
N TRP A 175 -26.19 19.08 9.16
CA TRP A 175 -26.77 18.63 10.42
C TRP A 175 -28.28 18.45 10.34
N LEU A 176 -28.79 17.59 11.21
CA LEU A 176 -30.22 17.44 11.45
C LEU A 176 -30.67 18.36 12.59
N ASP A 177 -31.73 19.13 12.34
CA ASP A 177 -32.55 19.74 13.36
C ASP A 177 -33.76 18.85 13.62
N TYR A 178 -33.76 18.19 14.77
CA TYR A 178 -34.80 17.23 15.15
C TYR A 178 -36.11 17.89 15.54
N GLU A 179 -36.07 19.13 16.02
CA GLU A 179 -37.27 19.85 16.46
C GLU A 179 -38.07 20.30 15.24
N ASN A 180 -37.37 20.89 14.26
CA ASN A 180 -37.97 21.36 13.01
C ASN A 180 -38.05 20.28 11.92
N LYS A 181 -37.50 19.09 12.17
CA LYS A 181 -37.33 17.99 11.19
C LYS A 181 -36.68 18.47 9.89
N THR A 182 -35.56 19.20 10.00
CA THR A 182 -34.83 19.70 8.82
C THR A 182 -33.44 19.11 8.67
N LEU A 183 -33.04 18.88 7.43
CA LEU A 183 -31.66 18.69 7.01
C LEU A 183 -31.11 20.05 6.58
N ASN A 184 -30.03 20.47 7.21
CA ASN A 184 -29.41 21.77 7.00
C ASN A 184 -28.02 21.59 6.39
N LEU A 185 -27.60 22.56 5.59
CA LEU A 185 -26.27 22.72 5.05
C LEU A 185 -25.79 24.15 5.32
N GLY A 186 -24.59 24.32 5.86
CA GLY A 186 -24.01 25.63 6.18
C GLY A 186 -22.93 25.52 7.25
N TYR A 187 -22.59 26.63 7.90
CA TYR A 187 -21.68 26.62 9.05
C TYR A 187 -22.48 26.57 10.35
N TYR A 188 -22.34 25.51 11.15
CA TYR A 188 -23.21 25.31 12.31
C TYR A 188 -22.68 25.98 13.58
N GLU A 189 -23.04 27.24 13.79
CA GLU A 189 -22.62 28.02 14.96
C GLU A 189 -23.80 28.79 15.59
N HIS A 190 -23.87 28.83 16.92
CA HIS A 190 -24.88 29.56 17.68
C HIS A 190 -24.42 29.89 19.11
N GLY A 191 -25.27 30.62 19.83
CA GLY A 191 -25.08 30.95 21.25
C GLY A 191 -24.12 32.12 21.50
N GLU A 192 -24.14 32.58 22.75
CA GLU A 192 -23.15 33.54 23.28
C GLU A 192 -21.84 32.83 23.57
N GLU A 193 -20.71 33.52 23.42
CA GLU A 193 -19.38 32.91 23.62
C GLU A 193 -19.16 32.56 25.10
N ILE A 194 -18.93 31.29 25.39
CA ILE A 194 -18.63 30.79 26.75
C ILE A 194 -17.12 30.70 26.95
N GLU A 195 -16.59 31.39 27.95
CA GLU A 195 -15.17 31.33 28.28
C GLU A 195 -14.85 30.04 29.06
N LEU A 196 -13.83 29.31 28.60
CA LEU A 196 -13.37 28.04 29.16
C LEU A 196 -11.86 28.13 29.43
N GLU A 197 -11.52 28.44 30.69
CA GLU A 197 -10.14 28.57 31.14
C GLU A 197 -9.57 27.24 31.65
N ARG A 198 -8.32 26.94 31.23
CA ARG A 198 -7.57 25.78 31.70
C ARG A 198 -7.27 25.90 33.19
N ASP A 199 -7.35 24.79 33.92
CA ASP A 199 -7.20 24.68 35.38
C ASP A 199 -8.35 25.36 36.19
N ALA A 200 -9.39 25.87 35.51
CA ALA A 200 -10.64 26.33 36.11
C ALA A 200 -11.84 25.52 35.60
N ALA A 201 -12.42 25.94 34.47
CA ALA A 201 -13.54 25.25 33.82
C ALA A 201 -13.11 23.92 33.17
N LEU A 202 -11.87 23.88 32.66
CA LEU A 202 -11.28 22.70 32.02
C LEU A 202 -10.16 22.12 32.87
N THR A 203 -10.05 20.80 32.91
CA THR A 203 -8.90 20.11 33.54
C THR A 203 -7.68 20.11 32.63
N ASP A 204 -7.88 20.15 31.32
CA ASP A 204 -6.82 20.24 30.34
C ASP A 204 -7.34 20.78 28.99
N ILE A 205 -6.41 21.18 28.12
CA ILE A 205 -6.69 21.50 26.72
C ILE A 205 -5.72 20.68 25.89
N LYS A 206 -6.21 19.58 25.31
CA LYS A 206 -5.39 18.64 24.56
C LYS A 206 -5.58 18.90 23.07
N ARG A 207 -4.54 19.38 22.41
CA ARG A 207 -4.52 19.49 20.96
C ARG A 207 -4.68 18.08 20.35
N SER A 208 -5.73 17.85 19.57
CA SER A 208 -6.06 16.53 19.01
C SER A 208 -5.55 16.30 17.59
N ASN A 209 -5.07 17.35 16.93
CA ASN A 209 -4.41 17.27 15.62
C ASN A 209 -3.18 18.18 15.55
N ASN A 210 -2.32 17.93 14.56
CA ASN A 210 -1.33 18.89 14.11
C ASN A 210 -1.95 19.77 13.02
N ASN A 211 -1.34 20.92 12.71
CA ASN A 211 -1.74 21.77 11.57
C ASN A 211 -1.94 20.93 10.30
N SER A 212 -2.71 21.48 9.35
CA SER A 212 -2.80 20.95 7.99
C SER A 212 -1.46 20.40 7.52
N ALA A 213 -1.45 19.18 6.96
CA ALA A 213 -0.26 18.59 6.35
C ALA A 213 0.31 19.50 5.23
N ASP A 214 -0.51 20.42 4.73
CA ASP A 214 -0.16 21.42 3.70
C ASP A 214 0.38 22.73 4.29
N TYR A 215 0.62 22.83 5.61
CA TYR A 215 1.17 24.03 6.25
C TYR A 215 2.51 24.40 5.63
N CYS A 216 2.59 25.62 5.10
CA CYS A 216 3.82 26.19 4.57
C CYS A 216 3.88 27.68 4.86
N THR A 217 5.06 28.18 5.18
CA THR A 217 5.28 29.62 5.37
C THR A 217 5.67 30.31 4.06
N ARG A 218 6.13 29.55 3.07
CA ARG A 218 6.40 30.01 1.70
C ARG A 218 5.74 29.09 0.68
N LEU A 219 4.83 29.65 -0.12
CA LEU A 219 4.09 28.93 -1.15
C LEU A 219 4.65 29.19 -2.55
N PHE A 220 5.01 28.13 -3.28
CA PHE A 220 5.17 28.14 -4.72
C PHE A 220 3.87 27.70 -5.39
N ALA A 221 3.22 28.61 -6.10
CA ALA A 221 1.96 28.34 -6.79
C ALA A 221 2.16 28.25 -8.30
N PHE A 222 1.54 27.23 -8.91
CA PHE A 222 1.56 27.03 -10.35
C PHE A 222 0.14 26.83 -10.88
N GLY A 223 -0.19 27.49 -11.98
CA GLY A 223 -1.38 27.16 -12.75
C GLY A 223 -1.14 26.00 -13.72
N SER A 224 -2.02 25.85 -14.69
CA SER A 224 -1.98 24.78 -15.69
C SER A 224 -0.86 24.94 -16.75
N THR A 225 -0.70 23.91 -17.58
CA THR A 225 0.09 23.94 -18.82
C THR A 225 -0.75 24.33 -20.04
N ARG A 226 -2.08 24.44 -19.90
CA ARG A 226 -3.01 24.72 -21.00
C ARG A 226 -2.81 26.14 -21.51
N ASN A 227 -2.87 26.31 -22.83
CA ASN A 227 -2.80 27.61 -23.53
C ASN A 227 -1.58 28.47 -23.17
N ILE A 228 -0.50 27.84 -22.73
CA ILE A 228 0.74 28.54 -22.40
C ILE A 228 1.50 28.84 -23.70
N PRO A 229 1.85 30.10 -23.97
CA PRO A 229 2.65 30.47 -25.13
C PRO A 229 4.01 29.76 -25.15
N THR A 230 4.51 29.44 -26.33
CA THR A 230 5.79 28.72 -26.49
C THR A 230 6.98 29.49 -25.91
N ASN A 231 6.92 30.82 -25.93
CA ASN A 231 7.92 31.74 -25.38
C ASN A 231 7.68 32.11 -23.89
N TYR A 232 6.67 31.54 -23.24
CA TYR A 232 6.31 31.89 -21.87
C TYR A 232 7.44 31.56 -20.89
N ARG A 233 8.07 32.62 -20.36
CA ARG A 233 9.21 32.57 -19.42
C ARG A 233 10.35 31.65 -19.90
N ALA A 234 10.60 31.63 -21.20
CA ALA A 234 11.70 30.88 -21.78
C ALA A 234 13.05 31.41 -21.27
N THR A 235 13.98 30.50 -20.94
CA THR A 235 15.39 30.83 -20.68
C THR A 235 16.14 31.01 -22.00
N GLU A 236 17.28 31.70 -21.97
CA GLU A 236 18.12 31.93 -23.16
C GLU A 236 18.34 30.65 -23.97
N SER A 237 18.12 30.74 -25.28
CA SER A 237 18.20 29.62 -26.21
C SER A 237 19.61 29.01 -26.23
N GLY A 238 19.74 27.73 -25.85
CA GLY A 238 20.99 26.97 -25.95
C GLY A 238 21.44 26.21 -24.71
N SER A 239 20.73 26.28 -23.59
CA SER A 239 21.06 25.49 -22.38
C SER A 239 20.40 24.10 -22.40
N LEU A 240 21.13 23.06 -22.00
CA LEU A 240 20.71 21.65 -21.89
C LEU A 240 19.47 21.40 -21.00
N VAL A 241 18.94 22.45 -20.37
CA VAL A 241 17.85 22.42 -19.37
C VAL A 241 16.46 22.47 -20.02
N ASP A 242 16.33 22.95 -21.26
CA ASP A 242 15.03 23.21 -21.90
C ASP A 242 14.22 21.92 -22.21
N ALA A 243 14.87 20.74 -22.14
CA ALA A 243 14.23 19.44 -22.34
C ALA A 243 13.58 18.84 -21.07
N ILE A 244 13.82 19.40 -19.88
CA ILE A 244 13.34 18.84 -18.59
C ILE A 244 12.21 19.68 -17.97
N VAL A 245 12.03 20.94 -18.39
CA VAL A 245 11.11 21.89 -17.74
C VAL A 245 9.72 21.85 -18.38
N GLN A 246 8.73 21.31 -17.68
CA GLN A 246 7.31 21.44 -18.06
C GLN A 246 6.87 22.90 -17.87
N ARG A 247 6.54 23.61 -18.97
CA ARG A 247 6.11 25.02 -18.94
C ARG A 247 4.68 25.13 -18.36
N ARG A 248 4.56 25.76 -17.18
CA ARG A 248 3.30 26.01 -16.45
C ARG A 248 3.15 27.50 -16.14
N LEU A 249 1.90 27.97 -16.05
CA LEU A 249 1.56 29.31 -15.56
C LEU A 249 2.16 29.52 -14.17
N ARG A 250 2.72 30.71 -13.92
CA ARG A 250 3.37 31.09 -12.66
C ARG A 250 2.80 32.41 -12.13
N LEU A 251 3.07 32.72 -10.86
CA LEU A 251 2.72 33.99 -10.23
C LEU A 251 3.24 35.20 -11.02
N PRO A 252 2.56 36.37 -11.00
CA PRO A 252 2.99 37.57 -11.71
C PRO A 252 4.45 37.91 -11.42
N VAL A 253 5.19 38.36 -12.43
CA VAL A 253 6.64 38.68 -12.29
C VAL A 253 6.89 39.71 -11.19
N SER A 254 5.97 40.66 -11.00
CA SER A 254 6.02 41.68 -9.94
C SER A 254 5.98 41.09 -8.52
N ASN A 255 5.39 39.91 -8.33
CA ASN A 255 5.31 39.22 -7.05
C ASN A 255 6.55 38.35 -6.77
N GLY A 256 7.24 37.89 -7.82
CA GLY A 256 8.28 36.88 -7.75
C GLY A 256 7.72 35.45 -7.85
N ASP A 257 8.54 34.45 -7.48
CA ASP A 257 8.20 33.03 -7.66
C ASP A 257 7.40 32.41 -6.51
N PHE A 258 7.15 33.15 -5.42
CA PHE A 258 6.50 32.62 -4.22
C PHE A 258 5.66 33.66 -3.47
N ILE A 259 4.81 33.18 -2.56
CA ILE A 259 4.03 33.97 -1.60
C ILE A 259 4.54 33.65 -0.19
N ASP A 260 4.86 34.69 0.59
CA ASP A 260 5.33 34.57 1.96
C ASP A 260 4.21 34.85 2.96
N ALA A 261 4.17 34.06 4.04
CA ALA A 261 3.17 34.19 5.10
C ALA A 261 3.27 35.54 5.85
N PHE A 262 4.49 36.08 5.97
CA PHE A 262 4.78 37.37 6.58
C PHE A 262 6.07 37.96 6.00
N PRO A 263 6.23 39.29 6.01
CA PRO A 263 7.40 39.93 5.42
C PRO A 263 8.69 39.63 6.21
N ASN A 264 9.82 39.59 5.50
CA ASN A 264 11.17 39.44 6.06
C ASN A 264 11.44 38.13 6.83
N MET A 265 10.85 37.01 6.41
CA MET A 265 11.16 35.68 6.96
C MET A 265 12.66 35.36 6.93
N LYS A 266 13.16 34.83 8.04
CA LYS A 266 14.52 34.29 8.14
C LYS A 266 14.57 32.88 7.54
N PRO A 267 15.75 32.40 7.11
CA PRO A 267 15.88 31.06 6.52
C PRO A 267 15.27 29.92 7.36
N ASN A 268 15.36 30.00 8.68
CA ASN A 268 14.83 28.96 9.59
C ASN A 268 13.32 29.06 9.83
N GLU A 269 12.68 30.14 9.37
CA GLU A 269 11.23 30.34 9.44
C GLU A 269 10.55 29.87 8.14
N ILE A 270 11.32 29.45 7.12
CA ILE A 270 10.82 29.04 5.81
C ILE A 270 10.51 27.54 5.80
N ILE A 271 9.25 27.24 5.52
CA ILE A 271 8.73 25.91 5.22
C ILE A 271 8.11 26.00 3.83
N HIS A 272 8.70 25.29 2.86
CA HIS A 272 8.25 25.33 1.47
C HIS A 272 7.00 24.49 1.26
N GLY A 273 6.00 25.06 0.59
CA GLY A 273 4.85 24.37 0.04
C GLY A 273 4.75 24.58 -1.47
N VAL A 274 4.21 23.59 -2.18
CA VAL A 274 3.96 23.69 -3.63
C VAL A 274 2.51 23.33 -3.88
N LYS A 275 1.76 24.21 -4.54
CA LYS A 275 0.35 23.97 -4.91
C LYS A 275 0.14 24.20 -6.41
N LYS A 276 -0.61 23.29 -7.03
CA LYS A 276 -1.01 23.39 -8.44
C LYS A 276 -2.51 23.70 -8.53
N PHE A 277 -2.85 24.68 -9.37
CA PHE A 277 -4.20 25.14 -9.68
C PHE A 277 -4.48 24.85 -11.17
N ASP A 278 -4.71 23.58 -11.50
CA ASP A 278 -4.81 23.11 -12.89
C ASP A 278 -6.01 23.70 -13.66
N HIS A 279 -7.01 24.23 -12.94
CA HIS A 279 -8.14 24.96 -13.51
C HIS A 279 -7.83 26.42 -13.88
N ILE A 280 -6.71 26.97 -13.40
CA ILE A 280 -6.28 28.33 -13.75
C ILE A 280 -5.29 28.26 -14.91
N PHE A 281 -5.67 28.86 -16.03
CA PHE A 281 -4.86 28.93 -17.24
C PHE A 281 -5.25 30.16 -18.06
N PRO A 282 -4.35 30.64 -18.95
CA PRO A 282 -4.71 31.69 -19.89
C PRO A 282 -5.90 31.25 -20.75
N GLN A 283 -7.01 31.96 -20.64
CA GLN A 283 -8.24 31.61 -21.35
C GLN A 283 -8.98 32.84 -21.85
N ARG A 284 -9.63 32.68 -22.99
CA ARG A 284 -10.56 33.64 -23.57
C ARG A 284 -11.94 32.99 -23.58
N THR A 285 -12.94 33.67 -23.00
CA THR A 285 -14.35 33.31 -23.18
C THR A 285 -14.87 33.92 -24.48
N GLY A 286 -15.12 33.07 -25.49
CA GLY A 286 -15.73 33.44 -26.77
C GLY A 286 -17.24 33.22 -26.78
N GLU A 287 -17.89 33.72 -27.82
CA GLU A 287 -19.34 33.58 -28.06
C GLU A 287 -19.57 33.09 -29.50
N ILE A 288 -20.46 32.12 -29.69
CA ILE A 288 -20.82 31.64 -31.03
C ILE A 288 -21.68 32.67 -31.75
N THR A 289 -21.14 33.26 -32.82
CA THR A 289 -21.85 34.27 -33.62
C THR A 289 -22.49 33.72 -34.89
N GLU A 290 -22.00 32.59 -35.41
CA GLU A 290 -22.62 31.87 -36.54
C GLU A 290 -22.56 30.35 -36.30
N LEU A 291 -23.59 29.63 -36.76
CA LEU A 291 -23.67 28.17 -36.68
C LEU A 291 -24.12 27.60 -38.03
N ARG A 292 -23.42 26.57 -38.51
CA ARG A 292 -23.76 25.81 -39.71
C ARG A 292 -23.81 24.32 -39.37
N ILE A 293 -24.83 23.63 -39.87
CA ILE A 293 -25.02 22.20 -39.68
C ILE A 293 -24.89 21.53 -41.06
N ASP A 294 -24.06 20.50 -41.14
CA ASP A 294 -23.95 19.63 -42.31
C ASP A 294 -24.57 18.27 -41.98
N ASP A 295 -25.68 17.95 -42.66
CA ASP A 295 -26.44 16.71 -42.52
C ASP A 295 -26.26 15.76 -43.73
N THR A 296 -25.32 16.08 -44.62
CA THR A 296 -25.11 15.32 -45.85
C THR A 296 -24.30 14.03 -45.61
N GLN A 297 -23.56 13.98 -44.50
CA GLN A 297 -22.80 12.79 -44.11
C GLN A 297 -23.73 11.72 -43.52
N LYS A 298 -23.32 10.46 -43.65
CA LYS A 298 -24.06 9.31 -43.11
C LYS A 298 -23.13 8.39 -42.35
N ASP A 299 -23.63 7.79 -41.28
CA ASP A 299 -22.91 6.75 -40.53
C ASP A 299 -22.82 5.43 -41.33
N ALA A 300 -22.11 4.44 -40.78
CA ALA A 300 -21.96 3.11 -41.39
C ALA A 300 -23.29 2.37 -41.63
N ASN A 301 -24.37 2.80 -40.96
CA ASN A 301 -25.72 2.24 -41.04
C ASN A 301 -26.66 3.07 -41.93
N GLY A 302 -26.17 4.17 -42.54
CA GLY A 302 -26.93 5.04 -43.44
C GLY A 302 -27.78 6.11 -42.76
N ASN A 303 -27.66 6.28 -41.43
CA ASN A 303 -28.33 7.35 -40.69
C ASN A 303 -27.63 8.69 -40.90
N PRO A 304 -28.36 9.83 -40.88
CA PRO A 304 -27.75 11.16 -40.95
C PRO A 304 -26.69 11.36 -39.87
N TRP A 305 -25.51 11.81 -40.27
CA TRP A 305 -24.39 12.15 -39.40
C TRP A 305 -24.25 13.67 -39.35
N LEU A 306 -24.75 14.28 -38.27
CA LEU A 306 -24.76 15.74 -38.11
C LEU A 306 -23.38 16.25 -37.70
N VAL A 307 -22.78 17.09 -38.53
CA VAL A 307 -21.54 17.79 -38.23
C VAL A 307 -21.84 19.26 -37.98
N PHE A 308 -21.34 19.78 -36.86
CA PHE A 308 -21.59 21.15 -36.42
C PHE A 308 -20.36 22.02 -36.63
N TYR A 309 -20.57 23.18 -37.23
CA TYR A 309 -19.55 24.20 -37.45
C TYR A 309 -19.99 25.50 -36.80
N PHE A 310 -19.08 26.18 -36.10
CA PHE A 310 -19.37 27.50 -35.53
C PHE A 310 -18.29 28.53 -35.88
N LYS A 311 -18.65 29.81 -35.76
CA LYS A 311 -17.72 30.95 -35.86
C LYS A 311 -17.87 31.89 -34.67
N ASP A 312 -16.80 32.63 -34.43
CA ASP A 312 -16.77 33.78 -33.51
C ASP A 312 -16.16 34.97 -34.25
N SER A 313 -17.01 35.93 -34.61
CA SER A 313 -16.60 37.14 -35.34
C SER A 313 -15.64 38.05 -34.57
N ALA A 314 -15.54 37.90 -33.25
CA ALA A 314 -14.62 38.65 -32.40
C ALA A 314 -13.25 37.95 -32.26
N LEU A 315 -13.10 36.72 -32.77
CA LEU A 315 -11.86 35.94 -32.71
C LEU A 315 -11.22 35.82 -34.09
N ASN A 316 -10.01 36.36 -34.23
CA ASN A 316 -9.16 36.11 -35.39
C ASN A 316 -8.23 34.92 -35.11
N PHE A 317 -8.53 33.75 -35.69
CA PHE A 317 -7.81 32.50 -35.44
C PHE A 317 -7.14 31.95 -36.71
N ASN A 318 -6.07 31.18 -36.55
CA ASN A 318 -5.41 30.46 -37.63
C ASN A 318 -4.97 29.07 -37.13
N SER A 319 -5.00 28.05 -37.99
CA SER A 319 -4.59 26.69 -37.60
C SER A 319 -3.14 26.58 -37.13
N ASP A 320 -2.23 27.46 -37.58
CA ASP A 320 -0.84 27.54 -37.10
C ASP A 320 -0.72 27.95 -35.62
N TYR A 321 -1.81 28.43 -35.00
CA TYR A 321 -1.81 28.81 -33.58
C TYR A 321 -1.91 27.58 -32.67
N ILE A 322 -2.30 26.41 -33.20
CA ILE A 322 -2.42 25.18 -32.44
C ILE A 322 -1.04 24.73 -31.96
N LEU A 323 -0.94 24.36 -30.68
CA LEU A 323 0.34 23.97 -30.09
C LEU A 323 0.82 22.62 -30.68
N PRO A 324 2.13 22.46 -30.97
CA PRO A 324 2.64 21.24 -31.60
C PRO A 324 2.30 19.96 -30.83
N GLY A 325 1.78 18.96 -31.54
CA GLY A 325 1.45 17.65 -30.97
C GLY A 325 0.15 17.60 -30.15
N LEU A 326 -0.62 18.69 -30.11
CA LEU A 326 -1.92 18.75 -29.44
C LEU A 326 -3.06 18.96 -30.46
N THR A 327 -4.24 18.46 -30.15
CA THR A 327 -5.48 18.70 -30.91
C THR A 327 -6.21 19.90 -30.33
N LEU A 328 -6.63 20.85 -31.16
CA LEU A 328 -7.47 21.97 -30.73
C LEU A 328 -8.74 21.43 -30.08
N SER A 329 -9.24 22.10 -29.04
CA SER A 329 -10.42 21.62 -28.35
C SER A 329 -11.19 22.76 -27.70
N VAL A 330 -12.44 22.49 -27.29
CA VAL A 330 -13.36 23.47 -26.72
C VAL A 330 -14.13 22.91 -25.54
N THR A 331 -14.37 23.77 -24.56
CA THR A 331 -15.34 23.56 -23.48
C THR A 331 -16.42 24.62 -23.61
N PHE A 332 -17.70 24.21 -23.56
CA PHE A 332 -18.83 25.14 -23.60
C PHE A 332 -19.17 25.63 -22.19
N GLY A 333 -19.55 26.91 -22.08
CA GLY A 333 -19.94 27.55 -20.83
C GLY A 333 -21.36 27.18 -20.39
N ASP A 334 -21.73 27.60 -19.18
CA ASP A 334 -22.98 27.25 -18.50
C ASP A 334 -24.26 27.64 -19.25
N ASN A 335 -24.17 28.57 -20.20
CA ASN A 335 -25.30 28.96 -21.05
C ASN A 335 -25.53 28.00 -22.24
N SER A 336 -24.70 26.98 -22.44
CA SER A 336 -24.82 25.99 -23.51
C SER A 336 -25.44 24.67 -23.03
N TRP A 337 -26.13 23.97 -23.93
CA TRP A 337 -26.57 22.59 -23.71
C TRP A 337 -25.42 21.57 -23.74
N LEU A 338 -24.22 22.03 -24.10
CA LEU A 338 -22.98 21.25 -24.05
C LEU A 338 -22.10 21.62 -22.85
N SER A 339 -22.63 22.38 -21.87
CA SER A 339 -21.89 22.72 -20.65
C SER A 339 -21.38 21.46 -19.94
N GLY A 340 -20.18 21.56 -19.36
CA GLY A 340 -19.50 20.45 -18.67
C GLY A 340 -18.84 19.44 -19.61
N ARG A 341 -18.98 19.58 -20.92
CA ARG A 341 -18.36 18.70 -21.91
C ARG A 341 -17.24 19.37 -22.67
N THR A 342 -16.35 18.53 -23.17
CA THR A 342 -15.17 18.91 -23.92
C THR A 342 -15.19 18.21 -25.28
N PHE A 343 -14.90 18.95 -26.35
CA PHE A 343 -14.87 18.42 -27.70
C PHE A 343 -13.54 18.76 -28.38
N GLU A 344 -13.03 17.83 -29.18
CA GLU A 344 -11.99 18.15 -30.14
C GLU A 344 -12.57 19.03 -31.24
N LEU A 345 -11.74 19.94 -31.75
CA LEU A 345 -12.08 20.83 -32.84
C LEU A 345 -11.12 20.65 -34.01
N LYS A 346 -11.66 20.82 -35.20
CA LYS A 346 -10.88 21.06 -36.42
C LYS A 346 -11.17 22.45 -36.95
N TYR A 347 -10.13 23.27 -37.11
CA TYR A 347 -10.28 24.61 -37.69
C TYR A 347 -10.10 24.56 -39.20
N HIS A 348 -10.97 25.26 -39.94
CA HIS A 348 -10.92 25.38 -41.40
C HIS A 348 -10.56 26.82 -41.79
N ASP A 349 -9.31 27.10 -42.11
CA ASP A 349 -8.83 28.47 -42.40
C ASP A 349 -9.55 29.14 -43.58
N SER A 350 -9.99 28.36 -44.58
CA SER A 350 -10.65 28.88 -45.78
C SER A 350 -12.06 29.42 -45.52
N THR A 351 -12.79 28.82 -44.58
CA THR A 351 -14.16 29.24 -44.19
C THR A 351 -14.19 29.95 -42.85
N GLN A 352 -13.07 29.95 -42.11
CA GLN A 352 -12.92 30.46 -40.74
C GLN A 352 -13.91 29.81 -39.76
N GLU A 353 -14.15 28.51 -39.93
CA GLU A 353 -15.10 27.75 -39.12
C GLU A 353 -14.39 26.73 -38.21
N PHE A 354 -14.89 26.59 -36.99
CA PHE A 354 -14.54 25.51 -36.08
C PHE A 354 -15.53 24.36 -36.25
N GLU A 355 -15.07 23.23 -36.77
CA GLU A 355 -15.79 21.97 -36.82
C GLU A 355 -15.69 21.27 -35.46
N ILE A 356 -16.84 20.93 -34.87
CA ILE A 356 -16.91 20.15 -33.63
C ILE A 356 -16.83 18.67 -33.99
N ILE A 357 -15.77 17.99 -33.53
CA ILE A 357 -15.62 16.56 -33.73
C ILE A 357 -16.59 15.83 -32.80
N ASN A 358 -17.44 14.98 -33.37
CA ASN A 358 -18.43 14.23 -32.61
C ASN A 358 -17.75 13.25 -31.65
N ASN A 359 -18.21 13.23 -30.40
CA ASN A 359 -17.85 12.26 -29.37
C ASN A 359 -18.82 11.05 -29.42
N GLN A 360 -18.28 9.83 -29.32
CA GLN A 360 -19.02 8.56 -29.30
C GLN A 360 -18.63 7.63 -28.12
N ASP A 361 -18.13 8.20 -27.02
CA ASP A 361 -17.68 7.42 -25.85
C ASP A 361 -18.81 6.58 -25.23
N ILE A 362 -20.06 7.01 -25.41
CA ILE A 362 -21.25 6.26 -25.01
C ILE A 362 -21.73 5.44 -26.22
N PRO A 363 -21.82 4.09 -26.12
CA PRO A 363 -22.31 3.26 -27.20
C PRO A 363 -23.68 3.71 -27.71
N ASN A 364 -23.78 3.92 -29.02
CA ASN A 364 -24.99 4.37 -29.73
C ASN A 364 -25.46 5.80 -29.42
N LEU A 365 -24.65 6.62 -28.74
CA LEU A 365 -24.93 8.04 -28.54
C LEU A 365 -23.80 8.87 -29.12
N THR A 366 -24.13 9.68 -30.13
CA THR A 366 -23.21 10.65 -30.72
C THR A 366 -23.58 12.04 -30.22
N ILE A 367 -22.60 12.81 -29.75
CA ILE A 367 -22.78 14.18 -29.28
C ILE A 367 -21.72 15.05 -29.99
N PRO A 368 -22.04 16.22 -30.54
CA PRO A 368 -23.36 16.85 -30.56
C PRO A 368 -24.38 16.11 -31.45
N ASN A 369 -25.68 16.31 -31.19
CA ASN A 369 -26.80 15.77 -31.95
C ASN A 369 -28.00 16.74 -31.95
N ASP A 370 -29.14 16.36 -32.53
CA ASP A 370 -30.31 17.23 -32.63
C ASP A 370 -30.84 17.78 -31.30
N LEU A 371 -30.64 17.05 -30.20
CA LEU A 371 -31.06 17.42 -28.85
C LEU A 371 -29.96 18.16 -28.09
N LEU A 372 -28.73 17.64 -28.09
CA LEU A 372 -27.57 18.22 -27.40
C LEU A 372 -26.63 18.81 -28.44
N LYS A 373 -26.81 20.11 -28.74
CA LYS A 373 -26.07 20.85 -29.77
C LYS A 373 -25.68 22.26 -29.32
N PRO A 374 -24.63 22.84 -29.93
CA PRO A 374 -24.33 24.25 -29.75
C PRO A 374 -25.45 25.15 -30.30
N ARG A 375 -25.55 26.37 -29.78
CA ARG A 375 -26.51 27.40 -30.21
C ARG A 375 -25.81 28.74 -30.42
N LEU A 376 -26.46 29.61 -31.21
CA LEU A 376 -26.04 31.01 -31.31
C LEU A 376 -26.08 31.68 -29.93
N GLY A 377 -25.01 32.39 -29.59
CA GLY A 377 -24.82 33.02 -28.28
C GLY A 377 -24.29 32.11 -27.17
N ASP A 378 -24.03 30.82 -27.45
CA ASP A 378 -23.37 29.94 -26.47
C ASP A 378 -21.93 30.43 -26.22
N ASN A 379 -21.53 30.49 -24.95
CA ASN A 379 -20.17 30.83 -24.58
C ASN A 379 -19.26 29.61 -24.68
N TYR A 380 -17.99 29.83 -24.97
CA TYR A 380 -17.01 28.75 -25.08
C TYR A 380 -15.59 29.20 -24.68
N VAL A 381 -14.75 28.22 -24.34
CA VAL A 381 -13.32 28.41 -24.08
C VAL A 381 -12.53 27.41 -24.92
N LEU A 382 -11.62 27.92 -25.76
CA LEU A 382 -10.70 27.09 -26.53
C LEU A 382 -9.50 26.68 -25.68
N PHE A 383 -8.94 25.52 -25.98
CA PHE A 383 -7.66 25.11 -25.45
C PHE A 383 -6.79 24.34 -26.45
N ASN A 384 -5.50 24.17 -26.10
CA ASN A 384 -4.43 23.57 -26.89
C ASN A 384 -3.88 24.46 -28.03
N PHE A 385 -3.88 25.77 -27.84
CA PHE A 385 -3.32 26.73 -28.79
C PHE A 385 -2.51 27.82 -28.08
N ASP A 386 -1.66 28.53 -28.81
CA ASP A 386 -0.91 29.67 -28.30
C ASP A 386 -1.82 30.89 -28.19
N ILE A 387 -2.31 31.15 -26.98
CA ILE A 387 -3.26 32.23 -26.72
C ILE A 387 -2.69 33.62 -26.98
N SER A 388 -1.35 33.78 -26.95
CA SER A 388 -0.71 35.08 -27.19
C SER A 388 -0.95 35.58 -28.61
N LEU A 389 -1.26 34.68 -29.55
CA LEU A 389 -1.54 34.99 -30.95
C LEU A 389 -2.95 35.53 -31.17
N VAL A 390 -3.84 35.43 -30.18
CA VAL A 390 -5.22 35.98 -30.23
C VAL A 390 -5.45 37.13 -29.25
N GLY A 391 -4.55 37.32 -28.27
CA GLY A 391 -4.55 38.47 -27.37
C GLY A 391 -3.44 38.38 -26.32
N ASN A 392 -2.87 39.52 -25.92
CA ASN A 392 -1.74 39.56 -25.00
C ASN A 392 -2.13 39.69 -23.51
N GLN A 393 -3.38 40.03 -23.22
CA GLN A 393 -3.89 40.25 -21.86
C GLN A 393 -4.14 38.95 -21.09
N TYR A 394 -4.53 37.86 -21.77
CA TYR A 394 -5.03 36.64 -21.13
C TYR A 394 -4.01 35.93 -20.25
N VAL A 395 -2.72 36.04 -20.59
CA VAL A 395 -1.65 35.50 -19.75
C VAL A 395 -1.58 36.27 -18.43
N GLY A 396 -1.52 37.61 -18.48
CA GLY A 396 -1.45 38.44 -17.28
C GLY A 396 -2.70 38.33 -16.40
N GLU A 397 -3.89 38.25 -17.00
CA GLU A 397 -5.15 38.01 -16.29
C GLU A 397 -5.12 36.67 -15.53
N ALA A 398 -4.65 35.60 -16.18
CA ALA A 398 -4.55 34.29 -15.53
C ALA A 398 -3.46 34.25 -14.44
N GLU A 399 -2.33 34.95 -14.62
CA GLU A 399 -1.30 35.08 -13.58
C GLU A 399 -1.87 35.81 -12.34
N GLN A 400 -2.67 36.86 -12.55
CA GLN A 400 -3.30 37.60 -11.46
C GLN A 400 -4.36 36.75 -10.74
N GLN A 401 -5.18 36.01 -11.48
CA GLN A 401 -6.14 35.05 -10.91
C GLN A 401 -5.42 33.98 -10.08
N LEU A 402 -4.29 33.46 -10.58
CA LEU A 402 -3.45 32.51 -9.84
C LEU A 402 -2.92 33.12 -8.53
N LEU A 403 -2.48 34.38 -8.55
CA LEU A 403 -2.01 35.06 -7.34
C LEU A 403 -3.15 35.20 -6.31
N GLU A 404 -4.33 35.64 -6.73
CA GLU A 404 -5.48 35.83 -5.84
C GLU A 404 -5.91 34.52 -5.18
N GLU A 405 -6.12 33.46 -5.97
CA GLU A 405 -6.55 32.16 -5.45
C GLU A 405 -5.46 31.48 -4.62
N ALA A 406 -4.18 31.58 -5.04
CA ALA A 406 -3.07 31.04 -4.27
C ALA A 406 -2.88 31.78 -2.93
N THR A 407 -3.08 33.10 -2.89
CA THR A 407 -3.01 33.88 -1.64
C THR A 407 -4.12 33.47 -0.69
N GLN A 408 -5.36 33.34 -1.18
CA GLN A 408 -6.49 32.88 -0.37
C GLN A 408 -6.25 31.47 0.18
N TRP A 409 -5.78 30.55 -0.66
CA TRP A 409 -5.42 29.21 -0.23
C TRP A 409 -4.27 29.24 0.79
N HIS A 410 -3.23 30.06 0.58
CA HIS A 410 -2.09 30.16 1.51
C HIS A 410 -2.54 30.65 2.89
N GLN A 411 -3.40 31.66 2.96
CA GLN A 411 -3.97 32.13 4.22
C GLN A 411 -4.75 31.02 4.92
N SER A 412 -5.57 30.27 4.17
CA SER A 412 -6.36 29.17 4.74
C SER A 412 -5.52 28.05 5.37
N VAL A 413 -4.30 27.80 4.88
CA VAL A 413 -3.40 26.78 5.45
C VAL A 413 -2.51 27.33 6.57
N LEU A 414 -2.43 28.65 6.71
CA LEU A 414 -1.74 29.34 7.82
C LEU A 414 -2.60 29.45 9.08
N GLU A 415 -3.92 29.37 8.94
CA GLU A 415 -4.86 29.32 10.06
C GLU A 415 -4.63 28.09 10.94
N ASP A 416 -4.66 28.28 12.26
CA ASP A 416 -4.62 27.17 13.22
C ASP A 416 -5.97 26.46 13.19
N ASN A 417 -6.10 25.50 12.28
CA ASN A 417 -7.23 24.58 12.19
C ASN A 417 -7.19 23.48 13.27
N ALA A 418 -6.45 23.71 14.36
CA ALA A 418 -6.35 22.74 15.41
C ALA A 418 -7.70 22.50 16.07
N THR A 419 -7.94 21.22 16.33
CA THR A 419 -9.03 20.75 17.17
C THR A 419 -8.48 20.44 18.55
N TYR A 420 -9.29 20.67 19.57
CA TYR A 420 -8.89 20.57 20.97
C TYR A 420 -9.89 19.69 21.72
N GLU A 421 -9.40 18.62 22.33
CA GLU A 421 -10.11 17.82 23.31
C GLU A 421 -10.01 18.49 24.67
N CYS A 422 -11.14 18.93 25.20
CA CYS A 422 -11.23 19.77 26.38
C CYS A 422 -12.00 19.02 27.48
N PRO A 423 -11.33 18.17 28.28
CA PRO A 423 -11.94 17.50 29.42
C PRO A 423 -12.33 18.52 30.50
N VAL A 424 -13.60 18.52 30.87
CA VAL A 424 -14.18 19.49 31.79
C VAL A 424 -13.88 19.13 33.24
N ASN A 425 -13.75 20.14 34.10
CA ASN A 425 -13.71 19.92 35.54
C ASN A 425 -15.13 19.57 36.05
N PRO A 426 -15.39 18.33 36.51
CA PRO A 426 -16.75 17.89 36.83
C PRO A 426 -17.40 18.68 37.98
N VAL A 427 -16.60 19.16 38.94
CA VAL A 427 -17.08 19.96 40.07
C VAL A 427 -17.52 21.34 39.59
N TRP A 428 -16.71 21.96 38.73
CA TRP A 428 -17.02 23.26 38.15
C TRP A 428 -18.27 23.18 37.26
N ALA A 429 -18.35 22.16 36.40
CA ALA A 429 -19.49 21.96 35.51
C ALA A 429 -20.81 21.76 36.26
N TYR A 430 -20.79 21.00 37.36
CA TYR A 430 -21.96 20.82 38.22
C TYR A 430 -22.42 22.14 38.84
N HIS A 431 -21.50 22.94 39.39
CA HIS A 431 -21.84 24.20 40.04
C HIS A 431 -22.31 25.30 39.08
N ASN A 432 -21.84 25.27 37.84
CA ASN A 432 -22.19 26.25 36.80
C ASN A 432 -23.23 25.71 35.81
N GLU A 433 -23.78 24.52 36.05
CA GLU A 433 -24.77 23.85 35.20
C GLU A 433 -24.34 23.80 33.72
N LEU A 434 -23.04 23.60 33.48
CA LEU A 434 -22.47 23.64 32.13
C LEU A 434 -23.04 22.50 31.28
N SER A 435 -23.74 22.85 30.21
CA SER A 435 -24.20 21.91 29.19
C SER A 435 -24.16 22.58 27.83
N MET A 436 -23.11 22.31 27.06
CA MET A 436 -22.95 22.85 25.71
C MET A 436 -23.46 21.85 24.67
N SER A 437 -24.01 22.35 23.56
CA SER A 437 -24.42 21.54 22.42
C SER A 437 -23.50 21.82 21.21
N LEU A 438 -23.66 21.03 20.15
CA LEU A 438 -22.98 21.31 18.88
C LEU A 438 -23.26 22.74 18.44
N GLY A 439 -22.25 23.42 17.89
CA GLY A 439 -22.31 24.79 17.41
C GLY A 439 -22.18 25.88 18.48
N GLN A 440 -22.17 25.53 19.77
CA GLN A 440 -21.99 26.50 20.85
C GLN A 440 -20.63 27.21 20.75
N LYS A 441 -20.65 28.54 20.64
CA LYS A 441 -19.43 29.36 20.66
C LYS A 441 -18.72 29.29 22.01
N VAL A 442 -17.39 29.20 21.96
CA VAL A 442 -16.52 29.09 23.13
C VAL A 442 -15.22 29.86 22.92
N LYS A 443 -14.67 30.35 24.03
CA LYS A 443 -13.34 30.95 24.07
C LYS A 443 -12.46 30.14 25.00
N LEU A 444 -11.50 29.41 24.42
CA LEU A 444 -10.48 28.71 25.18
C LEU A 444 -9.45 29.71 25.70
N VAL A 445 -9.12 29.64 26.98
CA VAL A 445 -8.10 30.50 27.61
C VAL A 445 -7.00 29.63 28.22
N SER A 446 -5.77 29.78 27.72
CA SER A 446 -4.58 29.06 28.18
C SER A 446 -3.32 29.60 27.53
N ASP A 447 -2.21 29.63 28.27
CA ASP A 447 -0.89 30.02 27.79
C ASP A 447 -0.33 29.10 26.68
N ILE A 448 -0.88 27.89 26.53
CA ILE A 448 -0.48 26.96 25.46
C ILE A 448 -1.03 27.37 24.08
N LEU A 449 -2.04 28.25 24.06
CA LEU A 449 -2.69 28.72 22.84
C LEU A 449 -1.92 29.94 22.29
N ARG A 450 -1.93 30.10 20.97
CA ARG A 450 -1.38 31.31 20.33
C ARG A 450 -2.13 32.53 20.90
N GLU A 451 -1.40 33.55 21.36
CA GLU A 451 -1.96 34.76 21.99
C GLU A 451 -2.70 34.53 23.32
N GLY A 452 -2.57 33.35 23.94
CA GLY A 452 -3.13 33.04 25.27
C GLY A 452 -4.64 32.74 25.28
N SER A 453 -5.33 32.90 24.15
CA SER A 453 -6.74 32.53 24.01
C SER A 453 -7.12 32.21 22.56
N ARG A 454 -8.20 31.45 22.36
CA ARG A 454 -8.73 31.09 21.04
C ARG A 454 -10.25 31.01 21.08
N SER A 455 -10.92 31.84 20.28
CA SER A 455 -12.34 31.71 20.01
C SER A 455 -12.59 30.61 18.97
N SER A 456 -13.60 29.79 19.20
CA SER A 456 -14.02 28.69 18.31
C SER A 456 -15.43 28.20 18.72
N ARG A 457 -15.79 26.97 18.37
CA ARG A 457 -17.06 26.35 18.77
C ARG A 457 -16.92 24.87 19.12
N VAL A 458 -17.91 24.36 19.84
CA VAL A 458 -18.09 22.92 20.09
C VAL A 458 -18.57 22.25 18.81
N PHE A 459 -17.77 21.39 18.19
CA PHE A 459 -18.21 20.56 17.06
C PHE A 459 -18.33 19.07 17.40
N GLY A 460 -17.90 18.69 18.61
CA GLY A 460 -18.11 17.36 19.17
C GLY A 460 -18.15 17.38 20.68
N TYR A 461 -18.74 16.35 21.28
CA TYR A 461 -18.69 16.12 22.72
C TYR A 461 -18.90 14.65 23.06
N GLN A 462 -18.36 14.32 24.22
CA GLN A 462 -18.55 13.08 24.94
C GLN A 462 -19.06 13.43 26.34
N LYS A 463 -20.33 13.15 26.62
CA LYS A 463 -20.95 13.42 27.92
C LYS A 463 -21.14 12.15 28.73
N SER A 464 -20.76 12.19 30.00
CA SER A 464 -21.05 11.10 30.93
C SER A 464 -22.56 11.09 31.21
N LEU A 465 -23.16 9.90 31.25
CA LEU A 465 -24.57 9.78 31.62
C LEU A 465 -24.82 9.81 33.14
N GLU A 466 -23.75 9.74 33.94
CA GLU A 466 -23.81 9.60 35.40
C GLU A 466 -23.14 10.75 36.15
N THR A 467 -22.10 11.31 35.55
CA THR A 467 -21.25 12.34 36.15
C THR A 467 -21.13 13.52 35.20
N TYR A 468 -20.38 14.55 35.60
CA TYR A 468 -20.01 15.66 34.74
C TYR A 468 -18.59 15.48 34.17
N ASP A 469 -18.12 14.23 34.05
CA ASP A 469 -16.85 13.88 33.40
C ASP A 469 -17.00 13.94 31.88
N ASP A 470 -17.31 15.15 31.41
CA ASP A 470 -17.57 15.47 30.01
C ASP A 470 -16.27 15.90 29.32
N THR A 471 -16.17 15.60 28.04
CA THR A 471 -15.12 16.13 27.16
C THR A 471 -15.77 16.80 25.96
N TYR A 472 -15.36 18.03 25.67
CA TYR A 472 -15.82 18.75 24.49
C TYR A 472 -14.70 18.82 23.45
N THR A 473 -15.05 18.55 22.20
CA THR A 473 -14.18 18.72 21.05
C THR A 473 -14.45 20.09 20.42
N ILE A 474 -13.45 20.97 20.49
CA ILE A 474 -13.55 22.38 20.11
C ILE A 474 -12.65 22.67 18.92
N GLY A 475 -13.17 23.36 17.91
CA GLY A 475 -12.48 23.62 16.65
C GLY A 475 -13.42 24.16 15.58
N ASP A 476 -12.83 24.70 14.50
CA ASP A 476 -13.61 25.41 13.49
C ASP A 476 -14.10 24.51 12.36
N LYS A 477 -13.48 23.33 12.19
CA LYS A 477 -13.82 22.34 11.17
C LYS A 477 -13.96 20.95 11.79
N PRO A 478 -15.12 20.28 11.66
CA PRO A 478 -15.26 18.88 11.99
C PRO A 478 -14.36 18.07 11.06
N ARG A 479 -13.72 17.03 11.58
CA ARG A 479 -12.86 16.17 10.78
C ARG A 479 -13.67 14.99 10.30
N TYR A 480 -14.00 14.96 9.02
CA TYR A 480 -14.56 13.76 8.43
C TYR A 480 -13.47 12.70 8.24
N SER A 481 -13.43 11.70 9.10
CA SER A 481 -12.78 10.44 8.74
C SER A 481 -13.82 9.63 7.98
N ARG A 482 -13.70 9.51 6.66
CA ARG A 482 -14.54 8.61 5.85
C ARG A 482 -14.64 7.24 6.54
N LEU A 483 -15.75 6.95 7.22
CA LEU A 483 -15.88 5.79 8.11
C LEU A 483 -15.71 4.47 7.33
N ARG A 484 -16.18 4.42 6.08
CA ARG A 484 -15.89 3.31 5.15
C ARG A 484 -14.46 3.29 4.61
N THR A 485 -13.79 4.43 4.56
CA THR A 485 -12.36 4.44 4.22
C THR A 485 -11.54 3.95 5.39
N ILE A 486 -12.01 3.84 6.64
CA ILE A 486 -11.17 3.17 7.66
C ILE A 486 -11.10 1.67 7.39
N ASP A 487 -12.19 1.02 6.98
CA ASP A 487 -12.13 -0.40 6.60
C ASP A 487 -11.50 -0.61 5.22
N LYS A 488 -11.88 0.20 4.22
CA LYS A 488 -11.23 0.15 2.90
C LYS A 488 -9.78 0.56 3.00
N SER A 489 -9.40 1.61 3.73
CA SER A 489 -8.00 2.00 3.97
C SER A 489 -7.30 1.20 5.05
N ILE A 490 -7.90 0.24 5.75
CA ILE A 490 -7.09 -0.78 6.44
C ILE A 490 -6.61 -1.83 5.43
N GLU A 491 -7.38 -2.08 4.37
CA GLU A 491 -6.93 -2.83 3.18
C GLU A 491 -6.07 -1.97 2.23
N THR A 492 -6.47 -0.74 1.93
CA THR A 492 -5.79 0.20 1.05
C THR A 492 -4.65 0.92 1.76
N ASN A 493 -4.61 1.09 3.09
CA ASN A 493 -3.36 1.45 3.80
C ASN A 493 -2.56 0.20 4.15
N ARG A 494 -3.04 -1.03 3.98
CA ARG A 494 -2.11 -2.16 3.84
C ARG A 494 -1.42 -2.10 2.49
N GLU A 495 -2.16 -1.86 1.40
CA GLU A 495 -1.57 -1.72 0.06
C GLU A 495 -0.79 -0.41 -0.14
N ILE A 496 -1.25 0.71 0.44
CA ILE A 496 -0.63 2.05 0.40
C ILE A 496 0.38 2.23 1.52
N ALA A 497 0.29 1.59 2.70
CA ALA A 497 1.45 1.55 3.61
C ALA A 497 2.48 0.54 3.12
N ASP A 498 2.13 -0.51 2.37
CA ASP A 498 3.12 -1.32 1.66
C ASP A 498 3.76 -0.51 0.52
N LEU A 499 2.98 0.29 -0.24
CA LEU A 499 3.52 1.21 -1.26
C LEU A 499 4.26 2.42 -0.67
N GLN A 500 3.84 3.01 0.45
CA GLN A 500 4.48 4.13 1.13
C GLN A 500 5.62 3.67 2.03
N HIS A 501 5.66 2.42 2.49
CA HIS A 501 6.86 1.81 3.06
C HIS A 501 7.87 1.52 1.94
N VAL A 502 7.41 1.15 0.73
CA VAL A 502 8.24 1.06 -0.48
C VAL A 502 8.72 2.46 -0.96
N GLU A 503 7.90 3.51 -0.87
CA GLU A 503 8.21 4.89 -1.28
C GLU A 503 8.99 5.68 -0.20
N ALA A 504 8.77 5.39 1.08
CA ALA A 504 9.62 5.89 2.17
C ALA A 504 10.98 5.18 2.18
N MET A 505 11.03 3.90 1.77
CA MET A 505 12.30 3.23 1.41
C MET A 505 12.92 3.78 0.12
N ARG A 506 12.15 4.37 -0.81
CA ARG A 506 12.64 5.06 -2.03
C ARG A 506 13.45 6.31 -1.71
N VAL A 507 13.21 6.99 -0.57
CA VAL A 507 13.90 8.24 -0.20
C VAL A 507 14.89 8.09 0.96
N ALA A 508 14.67 7.15 1.89
CA ALA A 508 15.50 7.03 3.08
C ALA A 508 16.72 6.08 2.94
N ASN A 509 16.75 5.16 1.98
CA ASN A 509 17.84 4.18 1.86
C ASN A 509 18.47 4.17 0.46
N GLY A 510 19.38 5.12 0.23
CA GLY A 510 20.34 5.11 -0.86
C GLY A 510 21.36 3.96 -0.76
N ALA A 511 20.88 2.71 -0.72
CA ALA A 511 21.68 1.49 -0.80
C ALA A 511 20.91 0.44 -1.62
N LEU A 512 21.30 0.31 -2.89
CA LEU A 512 20.97 -0.74 -3.87
C LEU A 512 20.31 -2.01 -3.28
N ARG A 513 18.96 -2.09 -3.32
CA ARG A 513 18.25 -3.38 -3.28
C ARG A 513 18.02 -3.91 -4.70
N ASN A 514 18.04 -5.23 -4.80
CA ASN A 514 18.21 -6.03 -6.01
C ASN A 514 17.21 -5.65 -7.13
N VAL A 515 17.68 -5.05 -8.23
CA VAL A 515 16.87 -4.70 -9.43
C VAL A 515 16.02 -5.89 -9.92
N ARG A 516 16.50 -7.12 -9.69
CA ARG A 516 15.82 -8.34 -10.08
C ARG A 516 14.52 -8.60 -9.27
N ALA A 517 14.51 -8.31 -7.96
CA ALA A 517 13.30 -8.48 -7.14
C ALA A 517 12.18 -7.53 -7.58
N LEU A 518 12.54 -6.27 -7.89
CA LEU A 518 11.61 -5.27 -8.41
C LEU A 518 11.03 -5.66 -9.77
N ASN A 519 11.84 -6.27 -10.64
CA ASN A 519 11.35 -6.80 -11.92
C ASN A 519 10.34 -7.93 -11.72
N TYR A 520 10.57 -8.83 -10.75
CA TYR A 520 9.60 -9.89 -10.45
C TYR A 520 8.26 -9.34 -9.97
N LEU A 521 8.29 -8.36 -9.07
CA LEU A 521 7.08 -7.73 -8.54
C LEU A 521 6.33 -6.96 -9.63
N ARG A 522 7.04 -6.20 -10.47
CA ARG A 522 6.43 -5.44 -11.56
C ARG A 522 5.68 -6.35 -12.53
N GLU A 523 6.33 -7.41 -13.00
CA GLU A 523 5.71 -8.34 -13.94
C GLU A 523 4.58 -9.16 -13.30
N ALA A 524 4.70 -9.50 -12.01
CA ALA A 524 3.62 -10.14 -11.29
C ALA A 524 2.39 -9.24 -11.11
N LEU A 525 2.55 -7.91 -11.05
CA LEU A 525 1.47 -6.92 -11.01
C LEU A 525 0.89 -6.62 -12.39
N GLU A 526 1.70 -6.67 -13.44
CA GLU A 526 1.25 -6.56 -14.84
C GLU A 526 0.36 -7.75 -15.24
N ASN A 527 0.59 -8.93 -14.64
CA ASN A 527 -0.18 -10.15 -14.89
C ASN A 527 -1.31 -10.33 -13.87
N SER A 528 -2.54 -10.55 -14.34
CA SER A 528 -3.68 -10.86 -13.46
C SER A 528 -3.55 -12.20 -12.75
N THR A 529 -4.08 -12.31 -11.53
CA THR A 529 -4.35 -13.61 -10.90
C THR A 529 -5.77 -14.05 -11.24
N VAL A 530 -5.91 -15.25 -11.83
CA VAL A 530 -7.19 -15.79 -12.30
C VAL A 530 -7.49 -17.12 -11.61
N ILE A 531 -8.75 -17.32 -11.20
CA ILE A 531 -9.25 -18.59 -10.64
C ILE A 531 -10.16 -19.25 -11.68
N GLU A 532 -9.69 -20.33 -12.29
CA GLU A 532 -10.42 -21.09 -13.33
C GLU A 532 -10.57 -22.55 -12.93
N GLY A 533 -11.81 -23.00 -12.70
CA GLY A 533 -12.09 -24.40 -12.38
C GLY A 533 -11.39 -24.93 -11.12
N GLY A 534 -11.04 -24.04 -10.18
CA GLY A 534 -10.27 -24.38 -8.97
C GLY A 534 -8.75 -24.29 -9.13
N LEU A 535 -8.24 -23.94 -10.32
CA LEU A 535 -6.84 -23.63 -10.57
C LEU A 535 -6.58 -22.15 -10.31
N ILE A 536 -5.47 -21.84 -9.65
CA ILE A 536 -4.99 -20.47 -9.46
C ILE A 536 -3.87 -20.23 -10.47
N LEU A 537 -4.12 -19.36 -11.44
CA LEU A 537 -3.11 -18.86 -12.37
C LEU A 537 -2.56 -17.57 -11.80
N THR A 538 -1.29 -17.59 -11.36
CA THR A 538 -0.62 -16.43 -10.78
C THR A 538 0.87 -16.49 -11.10
N THR A 539 1.51 -15.32 -11.14
CA THR A 539 2.92 -15.18 -11.51
C THR A 539 3.86 -15.36 -10.31
N LEU A 540 3.47 -14.87 -9.13
CA LEU A 540 4.31 -14.86 -7.94
C LEU A 540 3.45 -15.12 -6.69
N ILE A 541 3.85 -16.08 -5.89
CA ILE A 541 3.25 -16.39 -4.59
C ILE A 541 4.30 -16.14 -3.52
N ARG A 542 4.02 -15.25 -2.57
CA ARG A 542 4.85 -15.00 -1.39
C ARG A 542 4.13 -15.52 -0.15
N LEU A 543 4.80 -16.38 0.60
CA LEU A 543 4.29 -17.04 1.80
C LEU A 543 5.00 -16.50 3.03
N GLY A 544 4.23 -16.22 4.08
CA GLY A 544 4.70 -15.60 5.30
C GLY A 544 3.69 -15.72 6.42
N HIS A 545 3.93 -15.01 7.51
CA HIS A 545 3.00 -14.89 8.63
C HIS A 545 3.08 -13.51 9.25
N MET A 546 2.02 -13.10 9.95
CA MET A 546 2.04 -11.89 10.77
C MET A 546 2.82 -12.16 12.06
N GLN A 547 3.86 -11.37 12.31
CA GLN A 547 4.54 -11.31 13.60
C GLN A 547 4.18 -9.96 14.25
N GLY A 548 3.16 -9.97 15.11
CA GLY A 548 2.50 -8.75 15.55
C GLY A 548 1.75 -8.09 14.38
N ALA A 549 2.05 -6.83 14.11
CA ALA A 549 1.47 -6.08 12.99
C ALA A 549 2.31 -6.12 11.70
N VAL A 550 3.42 -6.86 11.68
CA VAL A 550 4.36 -6.91 10.55
C VAL A 550 4.24 -8.26 9.83
N TRP A 551 4.04 -8.23 8.51
CA TRP A 551 4.12 -9.44 7.68
C TRP A 551 5.59 -9.86 7.50
N LYS A 552 5.89 -11.10 7.85
CA LYS A 552 7.21 -11.71 7.70
C LYS A 552 7.16 -12.80 6.64
N GLU A 553 7.71 -12.49 5.47
CA GLU A 553 7.91 -13.46 4.39
C GLU A 553 8.94 -14.51 4.79
N ASN A 554 8.68 -15.77 4.48
CA ASN A 554 9.60 -16.88 4.73
C ASN A 554 9.74 -17.85 3.55
N ALA A 555 8.90 -17.77 2.50
CA ALA A 555 8.95 -18.68 1.36
C ALA A 555 8.18 -18.12 0.15
N GLY A 556 8.29 -18.78 -1.00
CA GLY A 556 7.44 -18.49 -2.14
C GLY A 556 7.77 -19.27 -3.41
N ILE A 557 6.97 -18.99 -4.44
CA ILE A 557 7.07 -19.58 -5.78
C ILE A 557 6.97 -18.45 -6.80
N ASN A 558 7.83 -18.47 -7.81
CA ASN A 558 7.89 -17.49 -8.88
C ASN A 558 7.86 -18.18 -10.24
N GLY A 559 7.04 -17.67 -11.16
CA GLY A 559 6.92 -18.14 -12.54
C GLY A 559 7.82 -17.40 -13.53
N ILE A 560 8.52 -16.35 -13.10
CA ILE A 560 9.31 -15.48 -13.98
C ILE A 560 10.69 -16.09 -14.23
N ASN A 561 10.91 -16.51 -15.48
CA ASN A 561 12.16 -17.11 -15.94
C ASN A 561 12.77 -16.31 -17.10
N ARG A 562 13.77 -15.48 -16.81
CA ARG A 562 14.50 -14.60 -17.75
C ARG A 562 16.02 -14.84 -17.74
N GLY A 563 16.55 -15.66 -16.84
CA GLY A 563 17.99 -15.91 -16.70
C GLY A 563 18.34 -17.07 -15.77
N GLU A 564 19.62 -17.44 -15.76
CA GLU A 564 20.10 -18.68 -15.12
C GLU A 564 19.93 -18.71 -13.59
N ASN A 565 20.02 -17.54 -12.96
CA ASN A 565 19.89 -17.38 -11.51
C ASN A 565 18.48 -16.92 -11.09
N ASP A 566 17.48 -17.04 -11.97
CA ASP A 566 16.14 -16.65 -11.60
C ASP A 566 15.51 -17.68 -10.65
N VAL A 567 15.07 -17.19 -9.49
CA VAL A 567 14.52 -18.01 -8.41
C VAL A 567 13.14 -18.50 -8.83
N ALA A 568 12.94 -19.82 -8.77
CA ALA A 568 11.66 -20.47 -9.02
C ALA A 568 10.93 -20.78 -7.71
N ILE A 569 11.65 -21.29 -6.70
CA ILE A 569 11.11 -21.68 -5.39
C ILE A 569 12.12 -21.29 -4.32
N TRP A 570 11.65 -20.74 -3.20
CA TRP A 570 12.50 -20.48 -2.04
C TRP A 570 11.78 -20.74 -0.71
N SER A 571 12.56 -21.02 0.33
CA SER A 571 12.08 -21.06 1.71
C SER A 571 13.18 -20.76 2.74
N GLY A 572 12.76 -20.43 3.95
CA GLY A 572 13.66 -20.05 5.05
C GLY A 572 14.26 -18.65 4.90
N GLY A 573 13.58 -17.74 4.20
CA GLY A 573 14.02 -16.36 3.99
C GLY A 573 13.11 -15.59 3.04
N THR A 574 13.48 -14.35 2.74
CA THR A 574 12.75 -13.49 1.80
C THR A 574 13.18 -13.73 0.34
N LEU A 575 12.40 -13.23 -0.62
CA LEU A 575 12.73 -13.26 -2.05
C LEU A 575 14.09 -12.61 -2.35
N ASP A 576 14.42 -11.48 -1.70
CA ASP A 576 15.73 -10.83 -1.87
C ASP A 576 16.88 -11.75 -1.44
N GLN A 577 16.70 -12.39 -0.28
CA GLN A 577 17.66 -13.35 0.26
C GLN A 577 17.81 -14.57 -0.64
N ALA A 578 16.72 -15.01 -1.29
CA ALA A 578 16.78 -16.07 -2.29
C ALA A 578 17.54 -15.64 -3.55
N ILE A 579 17.34 -14.41 -4.02
CA ILE A 579 18.07 -13.84 -5.16
C ILE A 579 19.57 -13.70 -4.84
N ASN A 580 19.90 -13.27 -3.62
CA ASN A 580 21.28 -13.19 -3.14
C ASN A 580 21.96 -14.56 -3.18
N ALA A 581 21.32 -15.59 -2.59
CA ALA A 581 21.82 -16.96 -2.63
C ALA A 581 21.96 -17.48 -4.06
N ALA A 582 20.96 -17.23 -4.92
CA ALA A 582 21.00 -17.66 -6.32
C ALA A 582 22.17 -17.04 -7.08
N ASN A 583 22.47 -15.76 -6.84
CA ASN A 583 23.60 -15.07 -7.45
C ASN A 583 24.95 -15.52 -6.88
N ASP A 584 25.05 -15.65 -5.56
CA ASP A 584 26.24 -16.09 -4.87
C ASP A 584 25.91 -17.15 -3.80
N PRO A 585 26.06 -18.45 -4.13
CA PRO A 585 25.80 -19.55 -3.21
C PRO A 585 26.80 -19.65 -2.05
N THR A 586 27.85 -18.82 -2.03
CA THR A 586 28.86 -18.83 -0.97
C THR A 586 28.51 -17.91 0.20
N LEU A 587 27.50 -17.06 0.03
CA LEU A 587 26.96 -16.24 1.11
C LEU A 587 26.40 -17.12 2.23
N ILE A 588 26.54 -16.64 3.46
CA ILE A 588 26.06 -17.34 4.68
C ILE A 588 25.14 -16.46 5.53
N GLU A 589 25.08 -15.17 5.23
CA GLU A 589 24.21 -14.19 5.84
C GLU A 589 23.35 -13.55 4.75
N ASP A 590 22.17 -13.06 5.13
CA ASP A 590 21.21 -12.45 4.21
C ASP A 590 20.83 -13.33 3.00
N ILE A 591 20.63 -14.63 3.28
CA ILE A 591 20.23 -15.65 2.31
C ILE A 591 19.05 -16.48 2.77
N ALA A 592 18.27 -16.98 1.81
CA ALA A 592 17.25 -17.97 2.06
C ALA A 592 17.90 -19.35 2.24
N GLN A 593 17.37 -20.17 3.14
CA GLN A 593 17.96 -21.48 3.47
C GLN A 593 17.80 -22.53 2.38
N PHE A 594 16.78 -22.36 1.54
CA PHE A 594 16.47 -23.24 0.43
C PHE A 594 16.10 -22.40 -0.80
N VAL A 595 16.78 -22.63 -1.92
CA VAL A 595 16.54 -21.94 -3.20
C VAL A 595 16.66 -22.93 -4.36
N VAL A 596 15.69 -22.88 -5.26
CA VAL A 596 15.70 -23.55 -6.55
C VAL A 596 15.54 -22.51 -7.63
N THR A 597 16.48 -22.47 -8.58
CA THR A 597 16.36 -21.63 -9.79
C THR A 597 15.56 -22.34 -10.88
N HIS A 598 15.04 -21.59 -11.85
CA HIS A 598 14.35 -22.17 -13.01
C HIS A 598 15.22 -23.11 -13.86
N LEU A 599 16.55 -22.98 -13.81
CA LEU A 599 17.48 -23.89 -14.49
C LEU A 599 17.95 -25.08 -13.64
N GLY A 600 17.37 -25.28 -12.45
CA GLY A 600 17.60 -26.47 -11.64
C GLY A 600 18.80 -26.40 -10.68
N LYS A 601 19.46 -25.24 -10.56
CA LYS A 601 20.40 -25.00 -9.45
C LYS A 601 19.67 -25.07 -8.12
N LEU A 602 20.13 -25.95 -7.23
CA LEU A 602 19.63 -26.15 -5.87
C LEU A 602 20.66 -25.63 -4.87
N ILE A 603 20.23 -24.77 -3.96
CA ILE A 603 21.01 -24.29 -2.81
C ILE A 603 20.21 -24.67 -1.57
N ALA A 604 20.79 -25.50 -0.70
CA ALA A 604 20.16 -25.97 0.52
C ALA A 604 21.22 -26.04 1.62
N ASN A 605 21.14 -25.13 2.61
CA ASN A 605 22.18 -24.96 3.62
C ASN A 605 22.21 -26.10 4.65
N GLU A 606 21.04 -26.64 5.00
CA GLU A 606 20.91 -27.78 5.91
C GLU A 606 19.99 -28.84 5.30
N VAL A 607 20.55 -29.99 4.91
CA VAL A 607 19.80 -31.07 4.25
C VAL A 607 20.08 -32.44 4.87
N TYR A 608 19.01 -33.17 5.20
CA TYR A 608 19.06 -34.60 5.54
C TYR A 608 18.75 -35.43 4.30
N LEU A 609 19.78 -36.04 3.70
CA LEU A 609 19.62 -36.91 2.52
C LEU A 609 19.53 -38.40 2.95
N ARG A 610 18.55 -39.12 2.41
CA ARG A 610 18.38 -40.58 2.60
C ARG A 610 18.28 -41.25 1.23
N GLY A 611 19.03 -42.34 1.04
CA GLY A 611 19.06 -43.07 -0.23
C GLY A 611 20.41 -42.99 -0.93
N LYS A 612 20.43 -43.30 -2.23
CA LYS A 612 21.65 -43.29 -3.05
C LYS A 612 21.94 -41.86 -3.55
N PHE A 613 23.18 -41.42 -3.43
CA PHE A 613 23.68 -40.16 -4.00
C PHE A 613 24.68 -40.48 -5.12
N GLU A 614 24.48 -39.87 -6.29
CA GLU A 614 25.40 -39.95 -7.43
C GLU A 614 25.74 -38.54 -7.91
N SER A 615 27.03 -38.19 -7.95
CA SER A 615 27.46 -36.84 -8.35
C SER A 615 27.32 -36.56 -9.86
N ASN A 616 27.21 -37.61 -10.68
CA ASN A 616 27.02 -37.52 -12.12
C ASN A 616 26.37 -38.81 -12.64
N LYS A 617 25.63 -38.73 -13.74
CA LYS A 617 25.02 -39.89 -14.41
C LYS A 617 26.04 -40.69 -15.22
N ASN A 618 26.98 -40.02 -15.88
CA ASN A 618 27.97 -40.62 -16.78
C ASN A 618 29.38 -40.17 -16.41
N GLY A 619 30.40 -40.95 -16.79
CA GLY A 619 31.79 -40.58 -16.54
C GLY A 619 32.23 -40.78 -15.10
N TYR A 620 33.25 -40.02 -14.70
CA TYR A 620 33.78 -40.03 -13.33
C TYR A 620 32.74 -39.52 -12.34
N ARG A 621 32.48 -40.29 -11.28
CA ARG A 621 31.45 -39.94 -10.29
C ARG A 621 31.74 -40.49 -8.89
N ILE A 622 31.20 -39.77 -7.91
CA ILE A 622 31.14 -40.20 -6.52
C ILE A 622 29.77 -40.84 -6.30
N VAL A 623 29.75 -42.03 -5.73
CA VAL A 623 28.51 -42.75 -5.41
C VAL A 623 28.50 -43.09 -3.93
N ILE A 624 27.48 -42.60 -3.20
CA ILE A 624 27.17 -43.05 -1.85
C ILE A 624 25.95 -43.96 -1.96
N ASP A 625 26.13 -45.23 -1.65
CA ASP A 625 25.11 -46.26 -1.84
C ASP A 625 24.79 -46.95 -0.51
N PRO A 626 23.60 -46.71 0.08
CA PRO A 626 23.22 -47.34 1.34
C PRO A 626 22.95 -48.85 1.18
N VAL A 627 22.62 -49.33 -0.03
CA VAL A 627 22.40 -50.76 -0.29
C VAL A 627 23.74 -51.50 -0.29
N ASP A 628 24.75 -50.93 -0.94
CA ASP A 628 26.12 -51.47 -0.92
C ASP A 628 26.94 -51.02 0.32
N ARG A 629 26.34 -50.24 1.22
CA ARG A 629 26.98 -49.67 2.43
C ARG A 629 28.37 -49.11 2.14
N SER A 630 28.46 -48.27 1.10
CA SER A 630 29.75 -47.77 0.64
C SER A 630 29.73 -46.39 -0.01
N LEU A 631 30.88 -45.73 0.01
CA LEU A 631 31.25 -44.60 -0.82
C LEU A 631 32.23 -45.10 -1.90
N LYS A 632 31.98 -44.78 -3.18
CA LYS A 632 32.80 -45.19 -4.31
C LYS A 632 33.26 -44.00 -5.14
N LEU A 633 34.48 -44.08 -5.64
CA LEU A 633 34.95 -43.31 -6.78
C LEU A 633 34.90 -44.21 -8.01
N VAL A 634 34.04 -43.86 -8.97
CA VAL A 634 33.79 -44.66 -10.16
C VAL A 634 34.39 -43.95 -11.37
N GLY A 635 35.15 -44.70 -12.17
CA GLY A 635 35.79 -44.26 -13.40
C GLY A 635 34.81 -44.07 -14.55
N SER A 636 35.27 -43.44 -15.63
CA SER A 636 34.45 -43.19 -16.82
C SER A 636 33.96 -44.46 -17.53
N ASP A 637 34.67 -45.57 -17.35
CA ASP A 637 34.36 -46.92 -17.85
C ASP A 637 33.49 -47.74 -16.87
N ASN A 638 33.00 -47.12 -15.79
CA ASN A 638 32.30 -47.74 -14.67
C ASN A 638 33.16 -48.65 -13.76
N SER A 639 34.49 -48.64 -13.91
CA SER A 639 35.39 -49.29 -12.96
C SER A 639 35.32 -48.60 -11.58
N VAL A 640 35.52 -49.34 -10.50
CA VAL A 640 35.62 -48.77 -9.16
C VAL A 640 37.10 -48.52 -8.87
N LEU A 641 37.48 -47.25 -8.77
CA LEU A 641 38.86 -46.82 -8.52
C LEU A 641 39.18 -46.76 -7.02
N SER A 642 38.15 -46.52 -6.21
CA SER A 642 38.24 -46.56 -4.76
C SER A 642 36.89 -46.90 -4.16
N LYS A 643 36.88 -47.69 -3.08
CA LYS A 643 35.67 -48.04 -2.33
C LYS A 643 35.96 -47.96 -0.84
N TRP A 644 35.21 -47.12 -0.14
CA TRP A 644 35.11 -47.19 1.31
C TRP A 644 33.81 -47.92 1.67
N SER A 645 33.93 -49.14 2.18
CA SER A 645 32.79 -49.97 2.58
C SER A 645 32.77 -50.24 4.07
N PHE A 646 31.59 -50.44 4.62
CA PHE A 646 31.42 -50.84 6.02
C PHE A 646 30.41 -51.97 6.18
N GLY A 647 30.60 -52.76 7.23
CA GLY A 647 29.73 -53.86 7.60
C GLY A 647 29.94 -54.28 9.04
N GLU A 648 29.44 -55.47 9.40
CA GLU A 648 29.54 -56.02 10.76
C GLU A 648 31.00 -56.20 11.22
N SER A 649 31.91 -56.48 10.29
CA SER A 649 33.33 -56.70 10.56
C SER A 649 34.18 -55.42 10.53
N GLY A 650 33.58 -54.23 10.41
CA GLY A 650 34.26 -52.93 10.40
C GLY A 650 34.26 -52.21 9.05
N SER A 651 35.17 -51.24 8.90
CA SER A 651 35.33 -50.40 7.70
C SER A 651 36.61 -50.74 6.95
N ILE A 652 36.53 -50.77 5.61
CA ILE A 652 37.66 -51.02 4.72
C ILE A 652 37.68 -49.93 3.65
N LEU A 653 38.80 -49.23 3.51
CA LEU A 653 39.08 -48.37 2.36
C LEU A 653 39.98 -49.12 1.38
N SER A 654 39.44 -49.43 0.20
CA SER A 654 40.18 -50.07 -0.90
C SER A 654 40.53 -49.04 -1.96
N LEU A 655 41.81 -49.01 -2.36
CA LEU A 655 42.36 -48.15 -3.41
C LEU A 655 42.88 -49.05 -4.53
N ASP A 656 42.35 -48.88 -5.74
CA ASP A 656 42.68 -49.69 -6.91
C ASP A 656 43.29 -48.82 -8.02
N TYR A 657 44.51 -49.13 -8.44
CA TYR A 657 45.19 -48.42 -9.53
C TYR A 657 46.19 -49.31 -10.28
N ASN A 658 46.00 -49.54 -11.58
CA ASN A 658 46.94 -50.29 -12.44
C ASN A 658 47.45 -51.59 -11.81
N ASN A 659 46.55 -52.50 -11.43
CA ASN A 659 46.85 -53.77 -10.74
C ASN A 659 47.53 -53.63 -9.36
N ASN A 660 47.59 -52.43 -8.79
CA ASN A 660 47.82 -52.22 -7.37
C ASN A 660 46.49 -52.26 -6.65
N ASN A 661 46.40 -53.04 -5.58
CA ASN A 661 45.32 -52.99 -4.62
C ASN A 661 45.92 -52.68 -3.25
N THR A 662 45.50 -51.58 -2.65
CA THR A 662 45.86 -51.25 -1.27
C THR A 662 44.60 -51.12 -0.44
N ARG A 663 44.54 -51.85 0.67
CA ARG A 663 43.43 -51.86 1.62
C ARG A 663 43.89 -51.31 2.94
N LEU A 664 43.15 -50.35 3.45
CA LEU A 664 43.29 -49.87 4.81
C LEU A 664 42.13 -50.47 5.63
N LEU A 665 42.51 -51.31 6.59
CA LEU A 665 41.63 -51.94 7.56
C LEU A 665 41.89 -51.34 8.94
N ALA A 666 40.94 -51.49 9.87
CA ALA A 666 41.17 -51.12 11.27
C ALA A 666 42.35 -51.88 11.90
N SER A 667 42.63 -53.09 11.43
CA SER A 667 43.71 -53.96 11.92
C SER A 667 45.07 -53.68 11.26
N GLY A 668 45.12 -52.90 10.18
CA GLY A 668 46.34 -52.72 9.42
C GLY A 668 46.16 -52.23 7.99
N LEU A 669 47.28 -52.14 7.27
CA LEU A 669 47.36 -51.84 5.85
C LEU A 669 47.84 -53.08 5.11
N GLU A 670 47.16 -53.42 4.03
CA GLU A 670 47.55 -54.45 3.08
C GLU A 670 47.77 -53.80 1.73
N SER A 671 48.88 -54.08 1.07
CA SER A 671 49.17 -53.58 -0.27
C SER A 671 49.74 -54.71 -1.12
N SER A 672 49.20 -54.86 -2.32
CA SER A 672 49.68 -55.82 -3.30
C SER A 672 49.91 -55.13 -4.63
N HIS A 673 51.08 -55.38 -5.21
CA HIS A 673 51.41 -55.02 -6.59
C HIS A 673 52.05 -56.22 -7.28
N GLU A 674 51.40 -56.73 -8.33
CA GLU A 674 51.85 -57.94 -9.04
C GLU A 674 52.08 -59.08 -8.03
N ASN A 675 53.34 -59.49 -7.82
CA ASN A 675 53.72 -60.58 -6.91
C ASN A 675 54.34 -60.10 -5.59
N ARG A 676 54.25 -58.80 -5.29
CA ARG A 676 54.73 -58.20 -4.03
C ARG A 676 53.58 -57.91 -3.11
N PHE A 677 53.69 -58.37 -1.88
CA PHE A 677 52.70 -58.20 -0.82
C PHE A 677 53.35 -57.54 0.37
N THR A 678 52.78 -56.44 0.81
CA THR A 678 53.16 -55.73 2.04
C THR A 678 51.96 -55.72 2.96
N GLN A 679 52.15 -56.15 4.20
CA GLN A 679 51.15 -56.06 5.24
C GLN A 679 51.76 -55.40 6.46
N VAL A 680 51.06 -54.43 7.02
CA VAL A 680 51.41 -53.81 8.30
C VAL A 680 50.18 -53.93 9.17
N SER A 681 50.30 -54.57 10.32
CA SER A 681 49.20 -54.81 11.25
C SER A 681 49.62 -54.50 12.68
N TYR A 682 48.67 -54.51 13.60
CA TYR A 682 48.96 -54.42 15.03
C TYR A 682 49.98 -55.48 15.50
N ALA A 683 49.93 -56.69 14.94
CA ALA A 683 50.81 -57.79 15.34
C ALA A 683 52.22 -57.70 14.73
N GLY A 684 52.45 -56.80 13.77
CA GLY A 684 53.72 -56.67 13.07
C GLY A 684 53.57 -56.30 11.60
N MET A 685 54.70 -56.25 10.91
CA MET A 685 54.79 -55.96 9.48
C MET A 685 55.46 -57.10 8.72
N SER A 686 55.07 -57.27 7.46
CA SER A 686 55.72 -58.17 6.52
C SER A 686 55.77 -57.57 5.13
N VAL A 687 56.84 -57.87 4.41
CA VAL A 687 56.99 -57.62 2.97
C VAL A 687 57.46 -58.92 2.36
N SER A 688 56.73 -59.42 1.37
CA SER A 688 57.04 -60.68 0.69
C SER A 688 56.94 -60.48 -0.81
N GLU A 689 57.86 -61.12 -1.54
CA GLU A 689 57.86 -61.15 -2.99
C GLU A 689 57.90 -62.59 -3.48
N PHE A 690 56.99 -62.90 -4.41
CA PHE A 690 56.82 -64.23 -4.98
C PHE A 690 57.16 -64.23 -6.47
N ASP A 691 57.50 -65.39 -7.01
CA ASP A 691 57.57 -65.59 -8.46
C ASP A 691 56.18 -65.88 -9.05
N GLU A 692 56.11 -66.00 -10.37
CA GLU A 692 54.86 -66.30 -11.10
C GLU A 692 54.24 -67.66 -10.73
N SER A 693 54.98 -68.54 -10.03
CA SER A 693 54.50 -69.82 -9.50
C SER A 693 54.12 -69.75 -8.01
N ASN A 694 53.96 -68.55 -7.46
CA ASN A 694 53.67 -68.28 -6.03
C ASN A 694 54.75 -68.78 -5.05
N LYS A 695 56.00 -68.92 -5.50
CA LYS A 695 57.11 -69.32 -4.62
C LYS A 695 57.83 -68.10 -4.08
N LEU A 696 58.09 -68.08 -2.77
CA LEU A 696 58.75 -66.96 -2.09
C LEU A 696 60.18 -66.75 -2.62
N ILE A 697 60.43 -65.57 -3.21
CA ILE A 697 61.74 -65.11 -3.68
C ILE A 697 62.53 -64.53 -2.51
N ARG A 698 61.94 -63.60 -1.76
CA ARG A 698 62.51 -62.94 -0.59
C ARG A 698 61.41 -62.41 0.31
N GLY A 699 61.71 -62.24 1.59
CA GLY A 699 60.75 -61.66 2.52
C GLY A 699 61.37 -61.13 3.80
N PHE A 700 60.70 -60.14 4.36
CA PHE A 700 60.96 -59.55 5.65
C PHE A 700 59.70 -59.68 6.50
N GLN A 701 59.82 -60.09 7.75
CA GLN A 701 58.74 -60.04 8.72
C GLN A 701 59.32 -59.56 10.05
N ALA A 702 58.65 -58.61 10.67
CA ALA A 702 58.91 -58.21 12.05
C ALA A 702 57.58 -58.24 12.81
N SER A 703 57.48 -59.11 13.81
CA SER A 703 56.27 -59.32 14.60
C SER A 703 56.57 -59.42 16.08
N ILE A 704 55.57 -59.15 16.91
CA ILE A 704 55.60 -59.38 18.35
C ILE A 704 54.53 -60.45 18.62
N PRO A 705 54.89 -61.74 18.61
CA PRO A 705 53.93 -62.82 18.85
C PRO A 705 53.28 -62.65 20.22
N SER A 706 51.99 -62.97 20.36
CA SER A 706 51.28 -62.87 21.64
C SER A 706 51.79 -63.83 22.72
N ASP A 707 52.56 -64.84 22.31
CA ASP A 707 52.86 -66.00 23.14
C ASP A 707 54.30 -65.97 23.69
N ASN A 708 55.09 -64.92 23.40
CA ASN A 708 56.39 -64.66 24.01
C ASN A 708 56.77 -63.17 24.01
N ASP A 709 57.62 -62.75 24.95
CA ASP A 709 58.09 -61.35 25.06
C ASP A 709 59.26 -61.03 24.09
N ILE A 710 59.30 -61.66 22.91
CA ILE A 710 60.44 -61.54 21.99
C ILE A 710 59.99 -60.83 20.71
N LEU A 711 60.74 -59.80 20.30
CA LEU A 711 60.64 -59.24 18.96
C LEU A 711 61.15 -60.28 17.96
N GLU A 712 60.26 -60.81 17.14
CA GLU A 712 60.58 -61.76 16.09
C GLU A 712 60.88 -61.02 14.79
N VAL A 713 62.13 -61.09 14.31
CA VAL A 713 62.54 -60.58 12.99
C VAL A 713 62.98 -61.75 12.12
N ILE A 714 62.24 -62.01 11.06
CA ILE A 714 62.50 -63.09 10.10
C ILE A 714 62.90 -62.48 8.75
N LEU A 715 64.17 -62.68 8.38
CA LEU A 715 64.69 -62.38 7.05
C LEU A 715 64.73 -63.67 6.23
N ARG A 716 63.85 -63.80 5.24
CA ARG A 716 63.75 -65.00 4.39
C ARG A 716 64.55 -64.80 3.11
N LYS A 717 65.38 -65.78 2.77
CA LYS A 717 66.17 -65.86 1.52
C LYS A 717 67.20 -64.73 1.34
N LEU A 718 67.91 -64.35 2.41
CA LEU A 718 69.06 -63.45 2.29
C LEU A 718 70.16 -64.04 1.39
N PRO A 719 70.95 -63.20 0.69
CA PRO A 719 72.16 -63.61 -0.01
C PRO A 719 73.13 -64.32 0.94
N LYS A 720 73.83 -65.36 0.47
CA LYS A 720 74.84 -66.10 1.25
C LYS A 720 76.28 -65.68 0.95
N SER A 721 76.44 -64.61 0.16
CA SER A 721 77.69 -64.02 -0.28
C SER A 721 77.50 -62.50 -0.32
N ASP A 722 78.52 -61.74 0.08
CA ASP A 722 78.59 -60.28 -0.08
C ASP A 722 78.82 -59.86 -1.54
N TRP A 723 79.36 -60.77 -2.36
CA TRP A 723 79.58 -60.53 -3.78
C TRP A 723 78.32 -60.04 -4.51
N GLY A 724 78.41 -58.85 -5.11
CA GLY A 724 77.32 -58.20 -5.84
C GLY A 724 76.37 -57.36 -4.97
N LEU A 725 76.56 -57.35 -3.65
CA LEU A 725 75.85 -56.45 -2.75
C LEU A 725 76.53 -55.08 -2.69
N LYS A 726 75.72 -54.04 -2.53
CA LYS A 726 76.19 -52.68 -2.31
C LYS A 726 76.68 -52.53 -0.87
N PRO A 727 77.47 -51.49 -0.54
CA PRO A 727 77.81 -51.17 0.84
C PRO A 727 76.59 -51.06 1.77
N SER A 728 76.76 -51.44 3.03
CA SER A 728 75.74 -51.40 4.09
C SER A 728 74.49 -52.27 3.87
N GLN A 729 74.61 -53.38 3.13
CA GLN A 729 73.55 -54.35 2.89
C GLN A 729 73.70 -55.62 3.76
N LEU A 730 72.58 -56.12 4.28
CA LEU A 730 72.53 -57.35 5.10
C LEU A 730 72.66 -58.60 4.24
N TRP A 731 73.48 -59.54 4.69
CA TRP A 731 73.64 -60.88 4.08
C TRP A 731 73.96 -61.93 5.14
N LEU A 732 74.00 -63.19 4.72
CA LEU A 732 74.26 -64.32 5.60
C LEU A 732 75.66 -64.89 5.37
N ASN A 733 76.62 -64.48 6.19
CA ASN A 733 78.00 -64.96 6.17
C ASN A 733 78.12 -66.24 7.01
N ASN A 734 78.17 -67.40 6.35
CA ASN A 734 78.32 -68.71 7.01
C ASN A 734 77.33 -68.95 8.17
N GLY A 735 76.08 -68.50 8.00
CA GLY A 735 75.02 -68.65 9.00
C GLY A 735 74.95 -67.54 10.05
N LYS A 736 75.86 -66.56 10.01
CA LYS A 736 75.77 -65.33 10.82
C LYS A 736 75.25 -64.17 9.96
N LEU A 737 74.43 -63.32 10.55
CA LEU A 737 73.99 -62.09 9.90
C LEU A 737 75.16 -61.09 9.89
N ASP A 738 75.48 -60.57 8.72
CA ASP A 738 76.62 -59.67 8.49
C ASP A 738 76.21 -58.51 7.57
N ILE A 739 76.95 -57.40 7.61
CA ILE A 739 76.68 -56.18 6.83
C ILE A 739 77.88 -55.93 5.92
N THR A 740 77.64 -55.66 4.63
CA THR A 740 78.74 -55.27 3.73
C THR A 740 79.38 -53.96 4.20
N PRO A 741 80.72 -53.88 4.23
CA PRO A 741 81.42 -52.69 4.75
C PRO A 741 81.08 -51.43 3.94
N GLU A 742 81.06 -50.28 4.61
CA GLU A 742 80.96 -48.97 3.94
C GLU A 742 82.21 -48.74 3.08
N GLU A 743 82.02 -48.36 1.82
CA GLU A 743 83.11 -47.75 1.05
C GLU A 743 83.41 -46.40 1.73
N SER A 744 84.57 -46.30 2.38
CA SER A 744 85.09 -45.04 2.89
C SER A 744 85.31 -44.09 1.71
N ILE A 745 84.58 -42.97 1.65
CA ILE A 745 84.96 -41.82 0.82
C ILE A 745 86.18 -41.15 1.46
#